data_AF-A0A5N6T6V7-F1
#
_entry.id   AF-A0A5N6T6V7-F1
#
_cell.length_a   1.000
_cell.length_b   1.000
_cell.length_c   1.000
_cell.angle_alpha   90.00
_cell.angle_beta   90.00
_cell.angle_gamma   90.00
#
_symmetry.space_group_name_H-M   'P 1'
#
loop_
_entity.id
_entity.type
_entity.pdbx_description
1 polymer ?
#
loop_
_entity_poly.entity_id
_entity_poly.type
_entity_poly.pdbx_seq_one_letter_code
_entity_poly.pdbx_strand_id
1 'polypeptide(L)'
;MKPRTPARTLSLFSSPFPLNRSVGRIRRRHAFSSSSPASLPSKQRPWLRVAVVTIAAAGIGAYIRSQEELKSTTLNPITFTPYYLVSKEPVSSTGSVFTLKAPKPASDNCQVYDEAWKTGVWSVMFKQPQLQIGRDYTPLPPTSVEEDESLRFFIRRDPFGEMSRYLHGLDMGTCIEMRGPQIECEIPLDTQQILFIAGGTGIAPALQAGHTLLGRTDGTHKPRIHILWANRRRDDCVGGTNDNTMTTRSRAPWFSGFLKSSPADPSPADPVKSTTLSPSLIVRELEALKSQYPGQVTVDYFVDEENTFIGKKAILDVADSATSAEGSQKRKMILVSGPEGFISYMAGPKLWAQGMELQGPLQGIIKELDLKDWASRLMPSRGPGRRWASLRVPSTPQRRAFASTRFYFQDIFQSQLEDPSSAAVYSSLQASRAIPQTLTEKIVQKYSVGLAKDKFVKSGDYVTISPHRCMTHDNSWPVALKFMSIGATKLHDPKQIVMTLDHDVQNKSEKNLQKYRQIEDFAKHQGVEFYPAGRGIGHQVMVEEGYAWPGTLVVASDSHSNMYGGVGCLGTPIVRTDGASIWATGKTWWQIPPVAKVTLTGVLPPGVTGKDVIVALCGLFDKDDVLNHAIEFTGSEETMRSLSVDARLTIANMTTEWGALSGLFPIDSVLKGWLKGKATTAAMGLAEGPFKTLAPQHFTHPLLEQLFANPLTADKGAKYAKELFLDLSTLSPYVSGPNSVKVATPLKDLEAQNIKVNKAYLVSCTNSRASDIAAAARVFKEAAEKNGGKVPKIADGVEFYVAAASIPEQLAAEEAGDWQALLDAGATPLLPGCAQCIGLGTGLLEAGEVGISASNRNFKGRMGSTDAKAYLGSPEVVAASALTGKLSGPGWYQAPEGLTEVVRGEGDGIREEDRMLTAEQALEKLIGQIDNLVADGEKKFAPEESEEPSGDSLTEVYPGFPERVSGEIVFCDADNINTDGIYPGKYTYQDDVSQETMAQVCMSNYDVQFSSIAKEGDILVTGFNFGCGSSREQAATAILAKKIPLVVSGSFGNIFSRNSINNALMGLEVPRLINRLRESFSGEESDKSLTRRTGWTLTWDVRRSRIEVQEGENGPKWTHQVGELPPNVQEIIAKGGLEKWVMNEIGA
;
A
#
# COMPACT_ATOMS: atom_id res chain seq x y z
N MET A 1 -28.53 53.38 -3.65
CA MET A 1 -29.50 54.33 -4.26
C MET A 1 -28.93 54.86 -5.57
N LYS A 2 -29.64 54.65 -6.69
CA LYS A 2 -29.54 55.48 -7.92
C LYS A 2 -30.17 56.87 -7.61
N PRO A 3 -29.91 57.97 -8.34
CA PRO A 3 -29.89 57.97 -9.81
C PRO A 3 -28.90 58.91 -10.54
N ARG A 4 -28.84 58.65 -11.84
CA ARG A 4 -28.10 59.32 -12.92
C ARG A 4 -28.76 60.61 -13.38
N THR A 5 -28.00 61.35 -14.22
CA THR A 5 -28.38 62.21 -15.39
C THR A 5 -28.23 63.74 -15.20
N PRO A 6 -28.09 64.56 -16.27
CA PRO A 6 -27.38 64.37 -17.56
C PRO A 6 -26.67 65.65 -18.11
N ALA A 7 -25.91 65.48 -19.23
CA ALA A 7 -25.68 66.44 -20.35
C ALA A 7 -25.02 67.81 -20.05
N ARG A 8 -24.16 68.43 -20.88
CA ARG A 8 -24.02 68.47 -22.34
C ARG A 8 -22.71 69.23 -22.68
N THR A 9 -21.93 68.74 -23.67
CA THR A 9 -21.18 69.47 -24.73
C THR A 9 -20.14 70.56 -24.35
N LEU A 10 -18.95 70.72 -24.95
CA LEU A 10 -18.51 70.52 -26.35
C LEU A 10 -16.97 70.72 -26.47
N SER A 11 -16.36 70.06 -27.47
CA SER A 11 -15.14 70.45 -28.24
C SER A 11 -13.76 70.12 -27.61
N LEU A 12 -12.73 69.59 -28.29
CA LEU A 12 -12.40 69.52 -29.73
C LEU A 12 -11.18 68.57 -30.00
N PHE A 13 -11.01 68.19 -31.28
CA PHE A 13 -9.88 67.51 -31.99
C PHE A 13 -9.73 65.98 -31.84
N SER A 14 -9.47 65.15 -32.87
CA SER A 14 -9.43 65.30 -34.34
C SER A 14 -9.21 63.94 -35.03
N SER A 15 -9.82 63.77 -36.22
CA SER A 15 -9.42 62.94 -37.39
C SER A 15 -9.65 61.40 -37.37
N PRO A 16 -9.78 60.71 -38.54
CA PRO A 16 -9.99 61.16 -39.94
C PRO A 16 -11.11 60.41 -40.72
N PHE A 17 -11.35 60.83 -41.97
CA PHE A 17 -12.15 60.22 -43.05
C PHE A 17 -11.39 60.45 -44.37
N PRO A 18 -11.86 60.03 -45.57
CA PRO A 18 -12.61 58.84 -46.01
C PRO A 18 -11.99 58.23 -47.30
N LEU A 19 -12.58 57.18 -47.90
CA LEU A 19 -12.51 56.95 -49.36
C LEU A 19 -13.59 55.97 -49.84
N ASN A 20 -14.16 56.28 -51.01
CA ASN A 20 -15.13 55.44 -51.71
C ASN A 20 -14.91 55.58 -53.23
N ARG A 21 -14.58 54.48 -53.95
CA ARG A 21 -15.07 54.13 -55.31
C ARG A 21 -14.36 52.91 -55.94
N SER A 22 -15.16 51.85 -56.12
CA SER A 22 -15.48 51.10 -57.36
C SER A 22 -14.43 50.33 -58.21
N VAL A 23 -14.89 49.10 -58.54
CA VAL A 23 -14.74 48.25 -59.76
C VAL A 23 -13.61 47.20 -59.82
N GLY A 24 -14.02 45.92 -59.88
CA GLY A 24 -13.15 44.80 -60.28
C GLY A 24 -13.71 43.38 -60.03
N ARG A 25 -14.76 42.99 -60.77
CA ARG A 25 -15.33 41.61 -60.94
C ARG A 25 -14.28 40.48 -60.86
N ILE A 26 -14.60 39.28 -60.34
CA ILE A 26 -15.05 38.11 -61.16
C ILE A 26 -15.52 36.92 -60.27
N ARG A 27 -16.74 36.41 -60.58
CA ARG A 27 -17.30 35.02 -60.52
C ARG A 27 -17.48 34.33 -59.14
N ARG A 28 -18.57 33.63 -58.82
CA ARG A 28 -19.66 32.94 -59.57
C ARG A 28 -20.94 32.93 -58.68
N ARG A 29 -22.03 33.58 -59.10
CA ARG A 29 -23.31 32.98 -59.56
C ARG A 29 -23.83 31.76 -58.76
N HIS A 30 -24.68 32.03 -57.77
CA HIS A 30 -25.93 31.31 -57.56
C HIS A 30 -27.08 32.17 -58.11
N ALA A 31 -28.07 31.54 -58.73
CA ALA A 31 -29.50 31.88 -58.61
C ALA A 31 -30.30 31.04 -59.62
N PHE A 32 -31.40 30.44 -59.18
CA PHE A 32 -32.72 30.95 -59.55
C PHE A 32 -33.78 30.48 -58.55
N SER A 33 -34.71 31.38 -58.26
CA SER A 33 -35.91 31.19 -57.45
C SER A 33 -37.06 30.61 -58.29
N SER A 34 -38.07 30.01 -57.65
CA SER A 34 -39.49 30.42 -57.81
C SER A 34 -40.47 29.58 -56.95
N SER A 35 -41.43 30.34 -56.40
CA SER A 35 -42.76 30.07 -55.82
C SER A 35 -43.46 28.68 -55.86
N SER A 36 -44.00 28.30 -54.68
CA SER A 36 -45.30 27.68 -54.25
C SER A 36 -46.09 26.72 -55.19
N PRO A 37 -46.86 25.69 -54.71
CA PRO A 37 -47.75 25.73 -53.52
C PRO A 37 -47.92 24.41 -52.71
N ALA A 38 -48.80 24.44 -51.70
CA ALA A 38 -49.16 23.39 -50.75
C ALA A 38 -49.66 22.06 -51.38
N SER A 39 -49.36 20.93 -50.73
CA SER A 39 -50.10 19.67 -50.84
C SER A 39 -50.10 18.85 -49.53
N LEU A 40 -51.22 18.19 -49.26
CA LEU A 40 -51.62 17.42 -48.07
C LEU A 40 -50.80 16.12 -47.86
N PRO A 41 -50.81 15.52 -46.64
CA PRO A 41 -49.98 14.36 -46.32
C PRO A 41 -50.59 13.03 -46.79
N SER A 42 -49.78 12.18 -47.45
CA SER A 42 -50.12 10.79 -47.76
C SER A 42 -49.69 9.86 -46.61
N LYS A 43 -50.65 9.10 -46.07
CA LYS A 43 -50.44 7.99 -45.13
C LYS A 43 -49.55 6.90 -45.77
N GLN A 44 -48.36 6.67 -45.25
CA GLN A 44 -47.61 5.43 -45.48
C GLN A 44 -47.46 4.64 -44.17
N ARG A 45 -47.72 3.34 -44.27
CA ARG A 45 -48.15 2.44 -43.18
C ARG A 45 -46.97 2.04 -42.27
N PRO A 46 -47.14 2.06 -40.93
CA PRO A 46 -46.06 1.88 -39.96
C PRO A 46 -45.49 0.45 -39.88
N TRP A 47 -46.19 -0.57 -40.37
CA TRP A 47 -45.77 -1.97 -40.21
C TRP A 47 -44.49 -2.33 -41.00
N LEU A 48 -44.23 -1.68 -42.13
CA LEU A 48 -43.00 -1.91 -42.92
C LEU A 48 -41.76 -1.38 -42.20
N ARG A 49 -41.88 -0.27 -41.44
CA ARG A 49 -40.77 0.24 -40.62
C ARG A 49 -40.52 -0.64 -39.39
N VAL A 50 -41.58 -1.17 -38.77
CA VAL A 50 -41.42 -2.11 -37.66
C VAL A 50 -40.74 -3.38 -38.16
N ALA A 51 -41.16 -3.97 -39.29
CA ALA A 51 -40.51 -5.16 -39.84
C ALA A 51 -39.02 -4.95 -40.16
N VAL A 52 -38.66 -3.81 -40.77
CA VAL A 52 -37.26 -3.48 -41.08
C VAL A 52 -36.44 -3.21 -39.81
N VAL A 53 -37.02 -2.54 -38.80
CA VAL A 53 -36.36 -2.30 -37.51
C VAL A 53 -36.23 -3.60 -36.71
N THR A 54 -37.19 -4.51 -36.75
CA THR A 54 -37.09 -5.81 -36.08
C THR A 54 -36.04 -6.70 -36.74
N ILE A 55 -35.94 -6.71 -38.07
CA ILE A 55 -34.88 -7.43 -38.79
C ILE A 55 -33.50 -6.80 -38.53
N ALA A 56 -33.40 -5.47 -38.50
CA ALA A 56 -32.17 -4.76 -38.19
C ALA A 56 -31.75 -4.92 -36.72
N ALA A 57 -32.69 -4.90 -35.78
CA ALA A 57 -32.43 -5.13 -34.36
C ALA A 57 -32.07 -6.60 -34.08
N ALA A 58 -32.68 -7.55 -34.79
CA ALA A 58 -32.28 -8.95 -34.73
C ALA A 58 -30.88 -9.15 -35.35
N GLY A 59 -30.54 -8.43 -36.42
CA GLY A 59 -29.21 -8.43 -37.02
C GLY A 59 -28.14 -7.79 -36.14
N ILE A 60 -28.45 -6.66 -35.51
CA ILE A 60 -27.56 -5.99 -34.53
C ILE A 60 -27.44 -6.82 -33.26
N GLY A 61 -28.53 -7.43 -32.79
CA GLY A 61 -28.51 -8.36 -31.66
C GLY A 61 -27.68 -9.61 -31.96
N ALA A 62 -27.78 -10.18 -33.16
CA ALA A 62 -26.94 -11.28 -33.61
C ALA A 62 -25.46 -10.85 -33.76
N TYR A 63 -25.21 -9.63 -34.23
CA TYR A 63 -23.86 -9.06 -34.37
C TYR A 63 -23.21 -8.74 -33.01
N ILE A 64 -23.94 -8.15 -32.07
CA ILE A 64 -23.48 -7.88 -30.69
C ILE A 64 -23.25 -9.21 -29.96
N ARG A 65 -24.13 -10.20 -30.14
CA ARG A 65 -23.92 -11.54 -29.60
C ARG A 65 -22.72 -12.25 -30.24
N SER A 66 -22.42 -11.97 -31.51
CA SER A 66 -21.18 -12.44 -32.17
C SER A 66 -19.91 -11.68 -31.71
N GLN A 67 -20.07 -10.49 -31.13
CA GLN A 67 -18.97 -9.68 -30.58
C GLN A 67 -18.65 -10.02 -29.11
N GLU A 68 -19.63 -10.42 -28.30
CA GLU A 68 -19.37 -11.05 -26.98
C GLU A 68 -18.59 -12.36 -27.11
N GLU A 69 -18.62 -13.01 -28.28
CA GLU A 69 -17.82 -14.20 -28.58
C GLU A 69 -16.34 -13.91 -28.91
N LEU A 70 -15.90 -12.64 -28.97
CA LEU A 70 -14.53 -12.24 -29.36
C LEU A 70 -13.58 -11.89 -28.19
N LYS A 71 -13.95 -12.13 -26.92
CA LYS A 71 -12.94 -12.17 -25.84
C LYS A 71 -12.10 -13.43 -26.04
N SER A 72 -10.78 -13.27 -26.17
CA SER A 72 -9.85 -14.40 -26.25
C SER A 72 -10.09 -15.35 -25.07
N THR A 73 -10.35 -16.61 -25.38
CA THR A 73 -10.56 -17.69 -24.40
C THR A 73 -9.28 -18.48 -24.14
N THR A 74 -8.17 -18.00 -24.70
CA THR A 74 -6.85 -18.63 -24.61
C THR A 74 -6.14 -18.23 -23.32
N LEU A 75 -5.66 -19.21 -22.55
CA LEU A 75 -4.93 -19.02 -21.30
C LEU A 75 -3.74 -18.08 -21.53
N ASN A 76 -3.66 -17.01 -20.73
CA ASN A 76 -2.69 -15.94 -20.94
C ASN A 76 -1.92 -15.62 -19.65
N PRO A 77 -0.59 -15.44 -19.69
CA PRO A 77 0.23 -15.24 -18.50
C PRO A 77 0.01 -13.88 -17.83
N ILE A 78 -0.53 -12.90 -18.57
CA ILE A 78 -0.74 -11.53 -18.14
C ILE A 78 -2.21 -11.32 -17.73
N THR A 79 -3.16 -11.73 -18.57
CA THR A 79 -4.59 -11.48 -18.38
C THR A 79 -5.34 -12.69 -17.80
N PHE A 80 -6.26 -12.44 -16.89
CA PHE A 80 -7.16 -13.50 -16.39
C PHE A 80 -8.17 -13.93 -17.45
N THR A 81 -8.34 -15.24 -17.56
CA THR A 81 -9.17 -15.94 -18.53
C THR A 81 -10.18 -16.81 -17.79
N PRO A 82 -11.46 -16.83 -18.22
CA PRO A 82 -12.50 -17.57 -17.52
C PRO A 82 -12.41 -19.07 -17.79
N TYR A 83 -12.42 -19.88 -16.73
CA TYR A 83 -12.51 -21.34 -16.78
C TYR A 83 -13.65 -21.81 -15.88
N TYR A 84 -14.29 -22.92 -16.22
CA TYR A 84 -15.46 -23.41 -15.52
C TYR A 84 -15.13 -24.70 -14.78
N LEU A 85 -15.54 -24.77 -13.51
CA LEU A 85 -15.40 -25.97 -12.69
C LEU A 85 -16.31 -27.08 -13.22
N VAL A 86 -15.71 -28.14 -13.79
CA VAL A 86 -16.45 -29.24 -14.43
C VAL A 86 -16.44 -30.54 -13.63
N SER A 87 -15.41 -30.79 -12.81
CA SER A 87 -15.48 -31.83 -11.77
C SER A 87 -14.71 -31.45 -10.50
N LYS A 88 -15.15 -32.01 -9.37
CA LYS A 88 -14.47 -31.92 -8.07
C LYS A 88 -14.50 -33.30 -7.41
N GLU A 89 -13.39 -34.01 -7.46
CA GLU A 89 -13.28 -35.40 -6.99
C GLU A 89 -12.51 -35.46 -5.66
N PRO A 90 -13.11 -35.97 -4.57
CA PRO A 90 -12.41 -36.10 -3.30
C PRO A 90 -11.31 -37.17 -3.38
N VAL A 91 -10.11 -36.82 -2.95
CA VAL A 91 -8.94 -37.72 -2.87
C VAL A 91 -8.70 -38.18 -1.43
N SER A 92 -8.88 -37.29 -0.46
CA SER A 92 -8.71 -37.57 0.97
C SER A 92 -9.71 -36.77 1.81
N SER A 93 -9.65 -36.86 3.14
CA SER A 93 -10.50 -36.05 4.04
C SER A 93 -10.27 -34.54 3.87
N THR A 94 -9.12 -34.15 3.31
CA THR A 94 -8.74 -32.74 3.14
C THR A 94 -8.31 -32.39 1.71
N GLY A 95 -8.13 -33.34 0.80
CA GLY A 95 -7.69 -33.12 -0.58
C GLY A 95 -8.77 -33.42 -1.62
N SER A 96 -8.85 -32.62 -2.69
CA SER A 96 -9.69 -32.92 -3.85
C SER A 96 -8.99 -32.52 -5.14
N VAL A 97 -9.30 -33.21 -6.24
CA VAL A 97 -8.87 -32.84 -7.58
C VAL A 97 -9.99 -32.04 -8.25
N PHE A 98 -9.64 -30.84 -8.70
CA PHE A 98 -10.52 -29.92 -9.41
C PHE A 98 -10.22 -29.98 -10.89
N THR A 99 -11.22 -30.22 -11.73
CA THR A 99 -11.07 -30.19 -13.18
C THR A 99 -11.73 -28.93 -13.71
N LEU A 100 -10.97 -28.14 -14.46
CA LEU A 100 -11.39 -26.87 -15.05
C LEU A 100 -11.33 -26.93 -16.57
N LYS A 101 -12.37 -26.40 -17.22
CA LYS A 101 -12.45 -26.37 -18.68
C LYS A 101 -12.72 -24.95 -19.20
N ALA A 102 -12.06 -24.57 -20.29
CA ALA A 102 -12.34 -23.31 -20.98
C ALA A 102 -13.76 -23.30 -21.60
N PRO A 103 -14.41 -22.13 -21.74
CA PRO A 103 -15.77 -22.00 -22.27
C PRO A 103 -15.96 -22.49 -23.71
N LYS A 104 -14.90 -22.53 -24.53
CA LYS A 104 -14.94 -22.97 -25.93
C LYS A 104 -13.73 -23.87 -26.25
N PRO A 105 -13.91 -24.92 -27.06
CA PRO A 105 -12.80 -25.69 -27.62
C PRO A 105 -12.07 -24.79 -28.62
N ALA A 106 -11.01 -24.12 -28.16
CA ALA A 106 -10.15 -23.30 -28.98
C ALA A 106 -8.85 -24.07 -29.22
N SER A 107 -8.51 -24.31 -30.48
CA SER A 107 -7.26 -24.96 -30.92
C SER A 107 -5.99 -24.35 -30.29
N ASP A 108 -6.09 -23.10 -29.85
CA ASP A 108 -4.99 -22.29 -29.35
C ASP A 108 -4.64 -22.62 -27.89
N ASN A 109 -5.59 -23.10 -27.07
CA ASN A 109 -5.31 -23.52 -25.69
C ASN A 109 -4.47 -24.80 -25.64
N CYS A 110 -4.75 -25.76 -26.52
CA CYS A 110 -3.97 -27.00 -26.61
C CYS A 110 -2.49 -26.70 -26.92
N GLN A 111 -2.20 -25.75 -27.81
CA GLN A 111 -0.82 -25.34 -28.10
C GLN A 111 -0.14 -24.70 -26.88
N VAL A 112 -0.85 -23.83 -26.15
CA VAL A 112 -0.32 -23.20 -24.93
C VAL A 112 -0.01 -24.24 -23.85
N TYR A 113 -0.88 -25.23 -23.66
CA TYR A 113 -0.64 -26.32 -22.71
C TYR A 113 0.55 -27.19 -23.15
N ASP A 114 0.59 -27.58 -24.43
CA ASP A 114 1.66 -28.42 -25.00
C ASP A 114 3.05 -27.79 -24.86
N GLU A 115 3.16 -26.49 -25.09
CA GLU A 115 4.42 -25.76 -24.89
C GLU A 115 4.82 -25.74 -23.41
N ALA A 116 3.86 -25.53 -22.51
CA ALA A 116 4.12 -25.52 -21.08
C ALA A 116 4.53 -26.91 -20.56
N TRP A 117 3.87 -27.99 -21.00
CA TRP A 117 4.19 -29.38 -20.64
C TRP A 117 5.59 -29.82 -21.13
N LYS A 118 6.13 -29.23 -22.21
CA LYS A 118 7.48 -29.55 -22.71
C LYS A 118 8.61 -28.81 -22.00
N THR A 119 8.30 -27.69 -21.33
CA THR A 119 9.30 -26.75 -20.81
C THR A 119 9.80 -27.14 -19.41
N GLY A 120 8.90 -27.51 -18.51
CA GLY A 120 9.27 -27.74 -17.11
C GLY A 120 8.06 -27.84 -16.18
N VAL A 121 8.21 -27.28 -14.98
CA VAL A 121 7.12 -27.12 -14.02
C VAL A 121 6.52 -25.73 -14.19
N TRP A 122 5.19 -25.65 -14.26
CA TRP A 122 4.43 -24.44 -14.47
C TRP A 122 3.17 -24.40 -13.61
N SER A 123 2.65 -23.20 -13.36
CA SER A 123 1.48 -22.95 -12.54
C SER A 123 0.47 -22.05 -13.27
N VAL A 124 -0.75 -22.00 -12.75
CA VAL A 124 -1.72 -20.94 -13.09
C VAL A 124 -2.18 -20.26 -11.81
N MET A 125 -2.34 -18.95 -11.88
CA MET A 125 -2.84 -18.15 -10.78
C MET A 125 -4.36 -18.16 -10.80
N PHE A 126 -4.98 -18.66 -9.74
CA PHE A 126 -6.41 -18.58 -9.50
C PHE A 126 -6.71 -17.25 -8.80
N LYS A 127 -7.79 -16.58 -9.19
CA LYS A 127 -8.25 -15.34 -8.56
C LYS A 127 -9.51 -15.56 -7.75
N GLN A 128 -9.50 -15.07 -6.51
CA GLN A 128 -10.70 -14.97 -5.68
C GLN A 128 -11.35 -13.60 -5.88
N PRO A 129 -12.59 -13.52 -6.39
CA PRO A 129 -13.19 -12.25 -6.81
C PRO A 129 -13.58 -11.32 -5.64
N GLN A 130 -13.86 -11.83 -4.44
CA GLN A 130 -14.29 -10.99 -3.30
C GLN A 130 -13.13 -10.34 -2.55
N LEU A 131 -12.00 -11.05 -2.41
CA LEU A 131 -10.81 -10.56 -1.69
C LEU A 131 -9.69 -10.12 -2.64
N GLN A 132 -9.85 -10.33 -3.96
CA GLN A 132 -8.85 -10.05 -5.00
C GLN A 132 -7.47 -10.69 -4.69
N ILE A 133 -7.49 -11.81 -3.97
CA ILE A 133 -6.31 -12.62 -3.66
C ILE A 133 -6.04 -13.53 -4.86
N GLY A 134 -4.78 -13.59 -5.31
CA GLY A 134 -4.28 -14.52 -6.32
C GLY A 134 -3.41 -15.61 -5.68
N ARG A 135 -3.58 -16.87 -6.08
CA ARG A 135 -2.70 -17.97 -5.63
C ARG A 135 -2.39 -18.91 -6.79
N ASP A 136 -1.13 -19.31 -6.87
CA ASP A 136 -0.64 -20.21 -7.91
C ASP A 136 -0.91 -21.67 -7.56
N TYR A 137 -1.46 -22.40 -8.54
CA TYR A 137 -1.72 -23.83 -8.45
C TYR A 137 -1.09 -24.53 -9.65
N THR A 138 -0.36 -25.61 -9.38
CA THR A 138 0.26 -26.43 -10.41
C THR A 138 -0.76 -27.42 -10.97
N PRO A 139 -0.99 -27.44 -12.30
CA PRO A 139 -1.85 -28.43 -12.91
C PRO A 139 -1.18 -29.81 -12.91
N LEU A 140 -1.99 -30.84 -12.71
CA LEU A 140 -1.60 -32.25 -12.84
C LEU A 140 -1.44 -32.59 -14.33
N PRO A 141 -0.48 -33.46 -14.69
CA PRO A 141 -0.32 -33.93 -16.06
C PRO A 141 -1.60 -34.60 -16.61
N PRO A 142 -1.82 -34.60 -17.94
CA PRO A 142 -2.95 -35.29 -18.55
C PRO A 142 -2.83 -36.82 -18.39
N THR A 143 -3.97 -37.49 -18.14
CA THR A 143 -4.02 -38.95 -17.90
C THR A 143 -4.38 -39.77 -19.15
N SER A 144 -4.99 -39.15 -20.16
CA SER A 144 -5.30 -39.78 -21.45
C SER A 144 -5.30 -38.77 -22.60
N VAL A 145 -5.20 -39.26 -23.84
CA VAL A 145 -5.15 -38.44 -25.07
C VAL A 145 -6.47 -37.70 -25.35
N GLU A 146 -7.55 -38.03 -24.63
CA GLU A 146 -8.89 -37.44 -24.82
C GLU A 146 -9.17 -36.24 -23.87
N GLU A 147 -8.23 -35.88 -22.99
CA GLU A 147 -8.36 -34.80 -21.99
C GLU A 147 -7.66 -33.48 -22.36
N ASP A 148 -7.28 -33.29 -23.63
CA ASP A 148 -6.40 -32.21 -24.13
C ASP A 148 -6.88 -30.76 -23.92
N GLU A 149 -8.08 -30.55 -23.36
CA GLU A 149 -8.67 -29.22 -23.15
C GLU A 149 -9.03 -28.91 -21.68
N SER A 150 -8.69 -29.79 -20.73
CA SER A 150 -9.02 -29.59 -19.31
C SER A 150 -7.77 -29.59 -18.43
N LEU A 151 -7.75 -28.70 -17.43
CA LEU A 151 -6.68 -28.62 -16.45
C LEU A 151 -7.16 -29.18 -15.12
N ARG A 152 -6.41 -30.13 -14.56
CA ARG A 152 -6.71 -30.79 -13.28
C ARG A 152 -5.78 -30.25 -12.20
N PHE A 153 -6.30 -30.00 -10.99
CA PHE A 153 -5.52 -29.41 -9.88
C PHE A 153 -5.75 -30.17 -8.59
N PHE A 154 -4.69 -30.64 -7.95
CA PHE A 154 -4.78 -31.24 -6.62
C PHE A 154 -4.71 -30.15 -5.54
N ILE A 155 -5.85 -29.86 -4.90
CA ILE A 155 -5.99 -28.76 -3.94
C ILE A 155 -6.45 -29.30 -2.59
N ARG A 156 -5.62 -29.09 -1.57
CA ARG A 156 -5.97 -29.36 -0.17
C ARG A 156 -6.79 -28.21 0.40
N ARG A 157 -7.90 -28.53 1.05
CA ARG A 157 -8.70 -27.61 1.87
C ARG A 157 -7.91 -27.31 3.13
N ASP A 158 -7.30 -26.14 3.16
CA ASP A 158 -6.69 -25.60 4.37
C ASP A 158 -7.81 -24.98 5.24
N PRO A 159 -7.97 -25.37 6.52
CA PRO A 159 -8.97 -24.79 7.41
C PRO A 159 -8.91 -23.26 7.52
N PHE A 160 -7.73 -22.65 7.31
CA PHE A 160 -7.47 -21.21 7.42
C PHE A 160 -7.06 -20.57 6.08
N GLY A 161 -6.89 -21.36 5.01
CA GLY A 161 -6.49 -20.83 3.71
C GLY A 161 -7.67 -20.27 2.93
N GLU A 162 -7.79 -18.93 2.87
CA GLU A 162 -8.84 -18.18 2.17
C GLU A 162 -9.15 -18.71 0.76
N MET A 163 -8.13 -18.84 -0.09
CA MET A 163 -8.29 -19.33 -1.46
C MET A 163 -8.75 -20.80 -1.49
N SER A 164 -8.13 -21.69 -0.70
CA SER A 164 -8.49 -23.10 -0.72
C SER A 164 -9.93 -23.33 -0.23
N ARG A 165 -10.39 -22.56 0.77
CA ARG A 165 -11.77 -22.58 1.24
C ARG A 165 -12.74 -22.05 0.19
N TYR A 166 -12.38 -20.95 -0.46
CA TYR A 166 -13.13 -20.40 -1.57
C TYR A 166 -13.33 -21.45 -2.66
N LEU A 167 -12.24 -22.05 -3.16
CA LEU A 167 -12.30 -23.08 -4.22
C LEU A 167 -13.10 -24.31 -3.79
N HIS A 168 -12.92 -24.78 -2.55
CA HIS A 168 -13.70 -25.90 -2.02
C HIS A 168 -15.17 -25.57 -1.81
N GLY A 169 -15.54 -24.29 -1.68
CA GLY A 169 -16.92 -23.83 -1.55
C GLY A 169 -17.61 -23.50 -2.87
N LEU A 170 -16.93 -23.62 -4.02
CA LEU A 170 -17.52 -23.35 -5.32
C LEU A 170 -18.47 -24.46 -5.79
N ASP A 171 -19.60 -24.05 -6.35
CA ASP A 171 -20.54 -24.95 -7.01
C ASP A 171 -20.05 -25.34 -8.41
N MET A 172 -20.50 -26.50 -8.90
CA MET A 172 -20.21 -26.95 -10.26
C MET A 172 -20.71 -25.94 -11.31
N GLY A 173 -19.93 -25.73 -12.37
CA GLY A 173 -20.22 -24.74 -13.40
C GLY A 173 -19.88 -23.29 -13.01
N THR A 174 -19.32 -23.05 -11.81
CA THR A 174 -18.84 -21.72 -11.44
C THR A 174 -17.64 -21.32 -12.28
N CYS A 175 -17.63 -20.06 -12.74
CA CYS A 175 -16.51 -19.45 -13.44
C CYS A 175 -15.40 -19.09 -12.45
N ILE A 176 -14.19 -19.54 -12.73
CA ILE A 176 -12.95 -19.23 -12.04
C ILE A 176 -12.07 -18.46 -13.02
N GLU A 177 -11.63 -17.28 -12.62
CA GLU A 177 -10.67 -16.50 -13.40
C GLU A 177 -9.25 -17.02 -13.13
N MET A 178 -8.55 -17.46 -14.19
CA MET A 178 -7.16 -17.92 -14.11
C MET A 178 -6.24 -17.23 -15.12
N ARG A 179 -4.98 -16.99 -14.74
CA ARG A 179 -3.92 -16.54 -15.66
C ARG A 179 -2.72 -17.48 -15.59
N GLY A 180 -2.03 -17.66 -16.69
CA GLY A 180 -0.91 -18.60 -16.85
C GLY A 180 -0.72 -18.94 -18.33
N PRO A 181 0.04 -19.98 -18.69
CA PRO A 181 0.97 -20.71 -17.83
C PRO A 181 2.10 -19.81 -17.32
N GLN A 182 2.45 -19.91 -16.03
CA GLN A 182 3.66 -19.31 -15.48
C GLN A 182 4.71 -20.41 -15.27
N ILE A 183 5.87 -20.30 -15.94
CA ILE A 183 6.94 -21.29 -15.79
C ILE A 183 7.68 -21.05 -14.48
N GLU A 184 7.53 -21.98 -13.53
CA GLU A 184 8.13 -21.95 -12.20
C GLU A 184 9.58 -22.47 -12.21
N CYS A 185 9.82 -23.52 -13.00
CA CYS A 185 11.13 -24.11 -13.16
C CYS A 185 11.29 -24.79 -14.51
N GLU A 186 12.23 -24.29 -15.32
CA GLU A 186 12.68 -24.99 -16.52
C GLU A 186 13.52 -26.21 -16.16
N ILE A 187 13.24 -27.34 -16.80
CA ILE A 187 14.03 -28.57 -16.68
C ILE A 187 14.94 -28.65 -17.91
N PRO A 188 16.26 -28.38 -17.79
CA PRO A 188 17.19 -28.40 -18.91
C PRO A 188 17.15 -29.71 -19.70
N LEU A 189 17.39 -29.65 -21.01
CA LEU A 189 17.36 -30.82 -21.92
C LEU A 189 18.41 -31.88 -21.58
N ASP A 190 19.51 -31.49 -20.93
CA ASP A 190 20.63 -32.35 -20.51
C ASP A 190 20.45 -32.97 -19.12
N THR A 191 19.32 -32.72 -18.45
CA THR A 191 18.99 -33.32 -17.15
C THR A 191 18.68 -34.81 -17.31
N GLN A 192 19.44 -35.65 -16.64
CA GLN A 192 19.24 -37.11 -16.67
C GLN A 192 18.57 -37.62 -15.40
N GLN A 193 18.75 -36.93 -14.26
CA GLN A 193 18.23 -37.40 -12.98
C GLN A 193 17.66 -36.27 -12.13
N ILE A 194 16.45 -36.49 -11.60
CA ILE A 194 15.79 -35.59 -10.65
C ILE A 194 15.55 -36.34 -9.34
N LEU A 195 16.02 -35.78 -8.23
CA LEU A 195 15.53 -36.09 -6.89
C LEU A 195 14.50 -35.03 -6.50
N PHE A 196 13.24 -35.43 -6.35
CA PHE A 196 12.14 -34.54 -6.01
C PHE A 196 11.71 -34.76 -4.56
N ILE A 197 11.74 -33.71 -3.75
CA ILE A 197 11.30 -33.72 -2.36
C ILE A 197 9.97 -32.96 -2.28
N ALA A 198 8.88 -33.68 -2.09
CA ALA A 198 7.52 -33.16 -2.12
C ALA A 198 6.88 -33.19 -0.73
N GLY A 199 6.34 -32.05 -0.28
CA GLY A 199 5.51 -31.94 0.92
C GLY A 199 4.04 -31.68 0.56
N GLY A 200 3.13 -32.58 0.97
CA GLY A 200 1.69 -32.44 0.74
C GLY A 200 1.34 -32.30 -0.75
N THR A 201 0.72 -31.17 -1.13
CA THR A 201 0.34 -30.87 -2.53
C THR A 201 1.54 -30.62 -3.45
N GLY A 202 2.77 -30.52 -2.91
CA GLY A 202 4.01 -30.47 -3.70
C GLY A 202 4.24 -31.69 -4.62
N ILE A 203 3.42 -32.73 -4.49
CA ILE A 203 3.39 -33.88 -5.41
C ILE A 203 2.93 -33.51 -6.83
N ALA A 204 2.09 -32.48 -7.00
CA ALA A 204 1.65 -32.04 -8.33
C ALA A 204 2.82 -31.50 -9.19
N PRO A 205 3.68 -30.59 -8.67
CA PRO A 205 4.96 -30.25 -9.29
C PRO A 205 5.88 -31.45 -9.57
N ALA A 206 5.90 -32.46 -8.69
CA ALA A 206 6.72 -33.66 -8.88
C ALA A 206 6.26 -34.51 -10.07
N LEU A 207 4.94 -34.70 -10.20
CA LEU A 207 4.31 -35.39 -11.33
C LEU A 207 4.57 -34.64 -12.64
N GLN A 208 4.47 -33.30 -12.64
CA GLN A 208 4.78 -32.48 -13.81
C GLN A 208 6.25 -32.56 -14.20
N ALA A 209 7.17 -32.49 -13.24
CA ALA A 209 8.61 -32.69 -13.49
C ALA A 209 8.90 -34.08 -14.08
N GLY A 210 8.24 -35.12 -13.56
CA GLY A 210 8.31 -36.48 -14.09
C GLY A 210 7.79 -36.55 -15.53
N HIS A 211 6.63 -35.98 -15.81
CA HIS A 211 6.04 -35.94 -17.16
C HIS A 211 6.99 -35.26 -18.17
N THR A 212 7.50 -34.07 -17.85
CA THR A 212 8.42 -33.32 -18.71
C THR A 212 9.75 -34.05 -18.95
N LEU A 213 10.30 -34.67 -17.90
CA LEU A 213 11.57 -35.39 -17.98
C LEU A 213 11.43 -36.70 -18.78
N LEU A 214 10.42 -37.52 -18.45
CA LEU A 214 10.24 -38.86 -19.02
C LEU A 214 9.69 -38.82 -20.43
N GLY A 215 8.99 -37.75 -20.84
CA GLY A 215 8.60 -37.51 -22.22
C GLY A 215 9.77 -37.43 -23.20
N ARG A 216 11.01 -37.33 -22.71
CA ARG A 216 12.26 -37.32 -23.48
C ARG A 216 12.89 -38.72 -23.63
N THR A 217 12.23 -39.76 -23.13
CA THR A 217 12.74 -41.13 -23.20
C THR A 217 12.80 -41.60 -24.65
N ASP A 218 13.97 -42.05 -25.10
CA ASP A 218 14.16 -42.72 -26.39
C ASP A 218 15.01 -44.00 -26.24
N GLY A 219 15.36 -44.64 -27.36
CA GLY A 219 16.14 -45.89 -27.35
C GLY A 219 17.54 -45.77 -26.72
N THR A 220 18.07 -44.55 -26.58
CA THR A 220 19.43 -44.23 -26.11
C THR A 220 19.47 -43.35 -24.85
N HIS A 221 18.39 -42.62 -24.57
CA HIS A 221 18.25 -41.70 -23.45
C HIS A 221 17.11 -42.14 -22.53
N LYS A 222 17.46 -42.55 -21.30
CA LYS A 222 16.51 -43.00 -20.27
C LYS A 222 16.69 -42.20 -18.97
N PRO A 223 16.04 -41.04 -18.83
CA PRO A 223 16.17 -40.22 -17.64
C PRO A 223 15.38 -40.83 -16.47
N ARG A 224 15.74 -40.47 -15.24
CA ARG A 224 15.14 -41.05 -14.01
C ARG A 224 14.67 -39.97 -13.05
N ILE A 225 13.54 -40.22 -12.39
CA ILE A 225 13.04 -39.39 -11.30
C ILE A 225 12.79 -40.25 -10.05
N HIS A 226 13.28 -39.76 -8.91
CA HIS A 226 13.01 -40.32 -7.60
C HIS A 226 12.24 -39.30 -6.76
N ILE A 227 11.10 -39.68 -6.19
CA ILE A 227 10.21 -38.79 -5.44
C ILE A 227 10.16 -39.22 -3.97
N LEU A 228 10.58 -38.33 -3.07
CA LEU A 228 10.36 -38.46 -1.64
C LEU A 228 9.11 -37.65 -1.28
N TRP A 229 8.00 -38.33 -0.95
CA TRP A 229 6.71 -37.67 -0.73
C TRP A 229 6.29 -37.71 0.74
N ALA A 230 6.37 -36.56 1.41
CA ALA A 230 5.94 -36.36 2.79
C ALA A 230 4.47 -35.94 2.87
N ASN A 231 3.70 -36.64 3.70
CA ASN A 231 2.28 -36.41 3.97
C ASN A 231 2.02 -36.38 5.47
N ARG A 232 1.06 -35.56 5.90
CA ARG A 232 0.65 -35.56 7.32
C ARG A 232 -0.16 -36.81 7.66
N ARG A 233 -1.03 -37.24 6.74
CA ARG A 233 -2.00 -38.31 6.97
C ARG A 233 -1.84 -39.42 5.94
N ARG A 234 -2.15 -40.66 6.34
CA ARG A 234 -2.12 -41.80 5.40
C ARG A 234 -3.22 -41.72 4.34
N ASP A 235 -4.33 -41.05 4.65
CA ASP A 235 -5.47 -40.89 3.74
C ASP A 235 -5.11 -40.19 2.41
N ASP A 236 -4.10 -39.31 2.40
CA ASP A 236 -3.61 -38.60 1.22
C ASP A 236 -2.91 -39.55 0.21
N CYS A 237 -2.31 -40.65 0.69
CA CYS A 237 -1.49 -41.58 -0.11
C CYS A 237 -1.87 -43.06 0.06
N VAL A 238 -3.16 -43.34 0.32
CA VAL A 238 -3.67 -44.71 0.49
C VAL A 238 -3.27 -45.59 -0.70
N GLY A 239 -2.71 -46.77 -0.41
CA GLY A 239 -2.26 -47.73 -1.42
C GLY A 239 -0.83 -47.52 -1.93
N GLY A 240 -0.13 -46.46 -1.51
CA GLY A 240 1.29 -46.24 -1.84
C GLY A 240 2.23 -47.13 -1.05
N THR A 241 3.25 -47.67 -1.70
CA THR A 241 4.32 -48.49 -1.08
C THR A 241 5.69 -48.00 -1.54
N ASN A 242 6.66 -47.93 -0.60
CA ASN A 242 8.02 -47.46 -0.88
C ASN A 242 8.75 -48.39 -1.84
N ASP A 243 9.34 -47.83 -2.89
CA ASP A 243 10.07 -48.60 -3.90
C ASP A 243 11.50 -48.96 -3.41
N ASN A 244 12.13 -48.13 -2.58
CA ASN A 244 13.46 -48.41 -2.03
C ASN A 244 13.38 -49.06 -0.64
N THR A 245 13.24 -50.37 -0.59
CA THR A 245 13.31 -51.13 0.67
C THR A 245 14.75 -51.54 1.00
N MET A 246 15.52 -50.61 1.57
CA MET A 246 16.83 -50.88 2.17
C MET A 246 16.98 -50.32 3.59
N THR A 247 15.93 -50.23 4.41
CA THR A 247 16.04 -50.36 5.89
C THR A 247 14.70 -50.56 6.59
N THR A 248 14.25 -51.81 6.70
CA THR A 248 13.47 -52.30 7.87
C THR A 248 13.71 -53.80 8.05
N ARG A 249 14.96 -54.18 8.38
CA ARG A 249 15.15 -55.43 9.13
C ARG A 249 15.07 -55.11 10.61
N SER A 250 13.99 -55.57 11.22
CA SER A 250 13.86 -55.73 12.66
C SER A 250 15.11 -56.41 13.23
N ARG A 251 15.87 -55.72 14.09
CA ARG A 251 16.73 -56.40 15.04
C ARG A 251 15.84 -56.89 16.18
N ALA A 252 15.48 -58.17 16.13
CA ALA A 252 15.05 -58.88 17.33
C ALA A 252 16.23 -58.90 18.34
N PRO A 253 15.96 -58.82 19.65
CA PRO A 253 17.00 -58.71 20.67
C PRO A 253 17.52 -60.10 21.06
N TRP A 254 18.81 -60.34 20.82
CA TRP A 254 19.57 -61.41 21.44
C TRP A 254 20.18 -60.82 22.71
N PHE A 255 19.50 -60.97 23.84
CA PHE A 255 20.11 -61.30 25.14
C PHE A 255 18.99 -61.38 26.19
N SER A 256 18.89 -62.57 26.76
CA SER A 256 18.00 -63.02 27.82
C SER A 256 18.62 -62.85 29.21
N GLY A 257 17.77 -62.60 30.21
CA GLY A 257 18.00 -62.81 31.66
C GLY A 257 17.93 -61.49 32.45
N PHE A 258 17.07 -61.25 33.46
CA PHE A 258 16.46 -62.11 34.48
C PHE A 258 15.20 -61.43 35.09
N LEU A 259 14.23 -62.25 35.58
CA LEU A 259 13.14 -61.99 36.57
C LEU A 259 11.89 -61.18 36.12
N LYS A 260 10.76 -61.84 35.76
CA LYS A 260 9.55 -62.24 36.56
C LYS A 260 8.69 -61.04 37.04
N SER A 261 7.38 -60.90 36.77
CA SER A 261 6.26 -61.90 36.82
C SER A 261 4.96 -61.46 36.08
N SER A 262 4.27 -62.41 35.43
CA SER A 262 2.89 -62.41 34.83
C SER A 262 1.74 -62.41 35.88
N PRO A 263 0.42 -62.54 35.57
CA PRO A 263 -0.36 -62.68 34.30
C PRO A 263 -1.57 -61.68 34.19
N ALA A 264 -2.43 -61.57 33.17
CA ALA A 264 -3.05 -62.55 32.26
C ALA A 264 -3.59 -61.89 30.97
N ASP A 265 -3.63 -62.68 29.88
CA ASP A 265 -4.35 -62.42 28.63
C ASP A 265 -5.86 -62.56 28.79
N PRO A 266 -6.64 -61.87 27.93
CA PRO A 266 -7.72 -62.54 27.21
C PRO A 266 -7.52 -62.46 25.68
N SER A 267 -7.56 -63.64 25.06
CA SER A 267 -8.09 -64.04 23.74
C SER A 267 -8.01 -63.11 22.51
N PRO A 268 -7.76 -63.69 21.31
CA PRO A 268 -7.39 -62.96 20.10
C PRO A 268 -8.58 -62.18 19.53
N ALA A 269 -8.40 -60.87 19.39
CA ALA A 269 -9.25 -60.09 18.51
C ALA A 269 -9.02 -60.56 17.06
N ASP A 270 -10.14 -60.79 16.37
CA ASP A 270 -10.26 -61.20 14.98
C ASP A 270 -9.28 -60.47 14.04
N PRO A 271 -8.84 -61.14 12.95
CA PRO A 271 -8.05 -60.47 11.93
C PRO A 271 -8.87 -59.28 11.43
N VAL A 272 -8.38 -58.07 11.65
CA VAL A 272 -8.93 -56.89 10.99
C VAL A 272 -8.84 -57.17 9.50
N LYS A 273 -10.00 -57.51 8.94
CA LYS A 273 -10.24 -57.61 7.51
C LYS A 273 -9.56 -56.41 6.87
N SER A 274 -8.60 -56.69 5.99
CA SER A 274 -8.12 -55.70 5.03
C SER A 274 -9.36 -55.18 4.30
N THR A 275 -9.86 -54.03 4.70
CA THR A 275 -10.72 -53.24 3.83
C THR A 275 -9.87 -52.96 2.62
N THR A 276 -10.23 -53.58 1.51
CA THR A 276 -9.74 -53.29 0.17
C THR A 276 -10.11 -51.85 -0.16
N LEU A 277 -9.38 -50.90 0.42
CA LEU A 277 -9.49 -49.49 0.10
C LEU A 277 -8.79 -49.31 -1.23
N SER A 278 -9.57 -48.83 -2.19
CA SER A 278 -9.07 -48.35 -3.48
C SER A 278 -7.91 -47.38 -3.27
N PRO A 279 -6.77 -47.52 -3.99
CA PRO A 279 -5.66 -46.57 -3.90
C PRO A 279 -6.12 -45.13 -4.19
N SER A 280 -5.53 -44.14 -3.51
CA SER A 280 -5.86 -42.73 -3.72
C SER A 280 -5.60 -42.32 -5.17
N LEU A 281 -6.34 -41.32 -5.67
CA LEU A 281 -6.27 -40.93 -7.08
C LEU A 281 -4.84 -40.55 -7.50
N ILE A 282 -4.12 -39.82 -6.65
CA ILE A 282 -2.71 -39.45 -6.88
C ILE A 282 -1.78 -40.67 -6.89
N VAL A 283 -2.01 -41.66 -6.02
CA VAL A 283 -1.24 -42.92 -6.05
C VAL A 283 -1.49 -43.68 -7.35
N ARG A 284 -2.72 -43.72 -7.85
CA ARG A 284 -3.03 -44.35 -9.15
C ARG A 284 -2.31 -43.65 -10.30
N GLU A 285 -2.19 -42.32 -10.27
CA GLU A 285 -1.43 -41.57 -11.28
C GLU A 285 0.08 -41.88 -11.22
N LEU A 286 0.64 -42.00 -10.01
CA LEU A 286 2.04 -42.41 -9.83
C LEU A 286 2.28 -43.84 -10.35
N GLU A 287 1.39 -44.79 -10.07
CA GLU A 287 1.48 -46.16 -10.58
C GLU A 287 1.28 -46.25 -12.09
N ALA A 288 0.40 -45.43 -12.67
CA ALA A 288 0.26 -45.31 -14.12
C ALA A 288 1.55 -44.78 -14.76
N LEU A 289 2.18 -43.77 -14.16
CA LEU A 289 3.46 -43.22 -14.62
C LEU A 289 4.59 -44.26 -14.52
N LYS A 290 4.66 -45.03 -13.43
CA LYS A 290 5.59 -46.16 -13.27
C LYS A 290 5.37 -47.24 -14.35
N SER A 291 4.11 -47.58 -14.64
CA SER A 291 3.76 -48.55 -15.67
C SER A 291 4.12 -48.06 -17.08
N GLN A 292 3.99 -46.75 -17.35
CA GLN A 292 4.33 -46.15 -18.63
C GLN A 292 5.85 -46.07 -18.84
N TYR A 293 6.62 -45.85 -17.76
CA TYR A 293 8.08 -45.74 -17.81
C TYR A 293 8.77 -46.71 -16.82
N PRO A 294 8.77 -48.03 -17.10
CA PRO A 294 9.30 -49.03 -16.18
C PRO A 294 10.77 -48.79 -15.80
N GLY A 295 11.05 -48.75 -14.50
CA GLY A 295 12.41 -48.57 -13.95
C GLY A 295 12.99 -47.15 -14.06
N GLN A 296 12.17 -46.15 -14.44
CA GLN A 296 12.58 -44.74 -14.52
C GLN A 296 11.94 -43.85 -13.44
N VAL A 297 10.87 -44.32 -12.79
CA VAL A 297 10.16 -43.62 -11.71
C VAL A 297 10.20 -44.46 -10.45
N THR A 298 10.57 -43.83 -9.34
CA THR A 298 10.54 -44.44 -8.00
C THR A 298 10.00 -43.44 -6.99
N VAL A 299 9.24 -43.92 -6.01
CA VAL A 299 8.55 -43.11 -5.01
C VAL A 299 8.70 -43.75 -3.64
N ASP A 300 9.14 -42.95 -2.66
CA ASP A 300 9.12 -43.31 -1.25
C ASP A 300 8.18 -42.36 -0.49
N TYR A 301 7.27 -42.95 0.28
CA TYR A 301 6.23 -42.27 1.05
C TYR A 301 6.67 -42.13 2.50
N PHE A 302 6.46 -40.93 3.06
CA PHE A 302 6.69 -40.60 4.46
C PHE A 302 5.41 -39.99 5.01
N VAL A 303 4.91 -40.55 6.11
CA VAL A 303 3.64 -40.18 6.74
C VAL A 303 3.85 -39.87 8.22
N ASP A 304 3.50 -38.64 8.61
CA ASP A 304 3.66 -38.16 9.99
C ASP A 304 2.85 -39.00 10.99
N GLU A 305 1.60 -39.37 10.68
CA GLU A 305 0.75 -40.28 11.48
C GLU A 305 1.41 -41.64 11.75
N GLU A 306 2.36 -42.05 10.92
CA GLU A 306 3.09 -43.30 11.04
C GLU A 306 4.50 -43.12 11.60
N ASN A 307 4.83 -41.90 12.06
CA ASN A 307 6.14 -41.50 12.56
C ASN A 307 7.28 -41.76 11.56
N THR A 308 7.02 -41.54 10.27
CA THR A 308 8.04 -41.65 9.21
C THR A 308 8.31 -40.28 8.61
N PHE A 309 9.59 -39.88 8.57
CA PHE A 309 10.02 -38.54 8.13
C PHE A 309 11.18 -38.62 7.14
N ILE A 310 11.26 -37.65 6.23
CA ILE A 310 12.38 -37.53 5.30
C ILE A 310 13.61 -37.04 6.07
N GLY A 311 14.52 -37.95 6.40
CA GLY A 311 15.77 -37.66 7.07
C GLY A 311 16.98 -37.58 6.13
N LYS A 312 18.10 -37.07 6.64
CA LYS A 312 19.41 -37.00 5.95
C LYS A 312 19.80 -38.30 5.25
N LYS A 313 19.60 -39.43 5.93
CA LYS A 313 19.96 -40.76 5.42
C LYS A 313 19.16 -41.12 4.17
N ALA A 314 17.85 -40.87 4.14
CA ALA A 314 17.01 -41.18 2.99
C ALA A 314 17.44 -40.37 1.74
N ILE A 315 17.84 -39.11 1.93
CA ILE A 315 18.34 -38.27 0.83
C ILE A 315 19.71 -38.76 0.34
N LEU A 316 20.62 -39.13 1.25
CA LEU A 316 21.94 -39.66 0.91
C LEU A 316 21.87 -41.01 0.20
N ASP A 317 21.06 -41.95 0.69
CA ASP A 317 20.94 -43.28 0.09
C ASP A 317 20.51 -43.19 -1.39
N VAL A 318 19.63 -42.23 -1.72
CA VAL A 318 19.21 -41.96 -3.10
C VAL A 318 20.31 -41.24 -3.89
N ALA A 319 20.95 -40.22 -3.30
CA ALA A 319 22.01 -39.46 -3.95
C ALA A 319 23.25 -40.33 -4.29
N ASP A 320 23.58 -41.31 -3.45
CA ASP A 320 24.70 -42.24 -3.61
C ASP A 320 24.36 -43.39 -4.58
N SER A 321 23.12 -43.87 -4.61
CA SER A 321 22.69 -44.86 -5.62
C SER A 321 22.78 -44.34 -7.06
N ALA A 322 22.85 -43.01 -7.22
CA ALA A 322 22.89 -42.30 -8.49
C ALA A 322 24.30 -42.10 -9.08
N THR A 323 25.38 -42.29 -8.30
CA THR A 323 26.77 -42.02 -8.74
C THR A 323 27.41 -43.20 -9.48
N SER A 324 26.77 -44.37 -9.54
CA SER A 324 27.35 -45.60 -10.12
C SER A 324 27.20 -45.76 -11.64
N ALA A 325 26.78 -44.73 -12.40
CA ALA A 325 26.65 -44.80 -13.86
C ALA A 325 27.75 -43.98 -14.56
N GLU A 326 28.84 -44.63 -14.93
CA GLU A 326 30.00 -44.03 -15.59
C GLU A 326 29.66 -43.43 -16.98
N GLY A 327 30.26 -42.27 -17.31
CA GLY A 327 30.68 -41.96 -18.68
C GLY A 327 30.15 -40.72 -19.39
N SER A 328 29.40 -39.81 -18.76
CA SER A 328 28.92 -38.60 -19.46
C SER A 328 28.67 -37.42 -18.50
N GLN A 329 29.13 -36.21 -18.86
CA GLN A 329 28.79 -34.94 -18.21
C GLN A 329 27.27 -34.68 -18.31
N LYS A 330 26.47 -35.37 -17.49
CA LYS A 330 25.01 -35.25 -17.46
C LYS A 330 24.55 -34.61 -16.16
N ARG A 331 23.52 -33.77 -16.25
CA ARG A 331 23.09 -32.90 -15.15
C ARG A 331 22.16 -33.64 -14.19
N LYS A 332 22.43 -33.53 -12.89
CA LYS A 332 21.60 -34.03 -11.79
C LYS A 332 20.96 -32.86 -11.06
N MET A 333 19.68 -32.97 -10.70
CA MET A 333 18.93 -31.89 -10.06
C MET A 333 18.20 -32.36 -8.80
N ILE A 334 18.20 -31.52 -7.77
CA ILE A 334 17.34 -31.66 -6.60
C ILE A 334 16.29 -30.55 -6.65
N LEU A 335 15.01 -30.93 -6.59
CA LEU A 335 13.87 -30.02 -6.54
C LEU A 335 13.11 -30.23 -5.24
N VAL A 336 12.74 -29.12 -4.58
CA VAL A 336 11.96 -29.15 -3.34
C VAL A 336 10.69 -28.34 -3.54
N SER A 337 9.53 -28.93 -3.19
CA SER A 337 8.23 -28.26 -3.25
C SER A 337 7.34 -28.66 -2.07
N GLY A 338 6.64 -27.70 -1.48
CA GLY A 338 5.72 -27.91 -0.36
C GLY A 338 5.38 -26.60 0.34
N PRO A 339 4.67 -26.65 1.49
CA PRO A 339 4.41 -25.47 2.31
C PRO A 339 5.70 -24.73 2.71
N GLU A 340 5.61 -23.43 2.98
CA GLU A 340 6.78 -22.58 3.28
C GLU A 340 7.64 -23.13 4.43
N GLY A 341 7.02 -23.60 5.51
CA GLY A 341 7.74 -24.24 6.62
C GLY A 341 8.48 -25.52 6.23
N PHE A 342 7.92 -26.32 5.30
CA PHE A 342 8.57 -27.52 4.77
C PHE A 342 9.78 -27.16 3.90
N ILE A 343 9.62 -26.17 3.02
CA ILE A 343 10.69 -25.63 2.17
C ILE A 343 11.83 -25.07 3.02
N SER A 344 11.50 -24.25 4.02
CA SER A 344 12.48 -23.63 4.91
C SER A 344 13.31 -24.68 5.68
N TYR A 345 12.65 -25.73 6.17
CA TYR A 345 13.31 -26.85 6.85
C TYR A 345 14.26 -27.64 5.93
N MET A 346 13.81 -27.92 4.69
CA MET A 346 14.58 -28.71 3.75
C MET A 346 15.78 -27.96 3.17
N ALA A 347 15.59 -26.70 2.76
CA ALA A 347 16.56 -26.01 1.93
C ALA A 347 16.78 -24.53 2.28
N GLY A 348 16.14 -24.02 3.33
CA GLY A 348 16.23 -22.62 3.77
C GLY A 348 15.12 -21.72 3.22
N PRO A 349 14.89 -20.56 3.86
CA PRO A 349 13.82 -19.66 3.49
C PRO A 349 14.04 -19.05 2.09
N LYS A 350 12.93 -18.77 1.41
CA LYS A 350 12.96 -17.95 0.19
C LYS A 350 13.22 -16.49 0.56
N LEU A 351 13.80 -15.74 -0.36
CA LEU A 351 14.06 -14.31 -0.23
C LEU A 351 13.33 -13.55 -1.34
N TRP A 352 12.78 -12.40 -0.99
CA TRP A 352 12.24 -11.51 -1.99
C TRP A 352 13.38 -10.71 -2.64
N ALA A 353 13.64 -10.95 -3.92
CA ALA A 353 14.69 -10.27 -4.67
C ALA A 353 14.33 -10.17 -6.16
N GLN A 354 14.74 -9.07 -6.81
CA GLN A 354 14.46 -8.83 -8.24
C GLN A 354 12.96 -8.83 -8.60
N GLY A 355 12.10 -8.46 -7.64
CA GLY A 355 10.65 -8.40 -7.81
C GLY A 355 9.96 -9.76 -7.86
N MET A 356 10.62 -10.83 -7.39
CA MET A 356 10.02 -12.16 -7.27
C MET A 356 10.47 -12.84 -5.98
N GLU A 357 9.71 -13.85 -5.56
CA GLU A 357 10.17 -14.80 -4.55
C GLU A 357 11.27 -15.65 -5.17
N LEU A 358 12.51 -15.53 -4.69
CA LEU A 358 13.66 -16.31 -5.16
C LEU A 358 14.15 -17.21 -4.03
N GLN A 359 14.81 -18.32 -4.37
CA GLN A 359 15.46 -19.10 -3.32
C GLN A 359 16.61 -18.30 -2.70
N GLY A 360 16.61 -18.17 -1.37
CA GLY A 360 17.70 -17.57 -0.62
C GLY A 360 18.96 -18.45 -0.58
N PRO A 361 20.01 -18.05 0.17
CA PRO A 361 21.15 -18.92 0.41
C PRO A 361 20.68 -20.30 0.90
N LEU A 362 21.18 -21.38 0.28
CA LEU A 362 20.84 -22.74 0.66
C LEU A 362 21.12 -22.96 2.15
N GLN A 363 20.11 -23.39 2.91
CA GLN A 363 20.16 -23.76 4.33
C GLN A 363 19.44 -25.10 4.55
N GLY A 364 19.15 -25.45 5.81
CA GLY A 364 18.43 -26.68 6.16
C GLY A 364 19.20 -27.96 5.83
N ILE A 365 18.46 -29.07 5.72
CA ILE A 365 19.02 -30.40 5.50
C ILE A 365 19.90 -30.47 4.24
N ILE A 366 19.48 -29.85 3.15
CA ILE A 366 20.21 -29.94 1.87
C ILE A 366 21.58 -29.23 1.94
N LYS A 367 21.71 -28.12 2.68
CA LYS A 367 23.01 -27.46 2.89
C LYS A 367 23.96 -28.36 3.69
N GLU A 368 23.43 -29.02 4.73
CA GLU A 368 24.23 -29.86 5.63
C GLU A 368 24.76 -31.14 4.97
N LEU A 369 24.12 -31.60 3.89
CA LEU A 369 24.52 -32.80 3.16
C LEU A 369 25.68 -32.57 2.17
N ASP A 370 26.01 -31.32 1.81
CA ASP A 370 27.10 -30.94 0.89
C ASP A 370 27.20 -31.85 -0.36
N LEU A 371 26.07 -32.10 -1.02
CA LEU A 371 25.97 -33.04 -2.14
C LEU A 371 26.70 -32.52 -3.39
N LYS A 372 27.98 -32.92 -3.53
CA LYS A 372 28.81 -32.58 -4.70
C LYS A 372 28.20 -33.16 -5.99
N ASP A 373 28.31 -32.41 -7.08
CA ASP A 373 27.79 -32.75 -8.43
C ASP A 373 26.25 -32.72 -8.60
N TRP A 374 25.49 -32.29 -7.59
CA TRP A 374 24.04 -32.06 -7.71
C TRP A 374 23.71 -30.57 -7.77
N ALA A 375 22.94 -30.14 -8.77
CA ALA A 375 22.39 -28.80 -8.80
C ALA A 375 21.14 -28.75 -7.91
N SER A 376 21.22 -28.11 -6.75
CA SER A 376 20.04 -27.79 -5.94
C SER A 376 19.34 -26.56 -6.52
N ARG A 377 18.05 -26.71 -6.82
CA ARG A 377 17.16 -25.60 -7.15
C ARG A 377 15.90 -25.73 -6.33
N LEU A 378 15.54 -24.68 -5.62
CA LEU A 378 14.14 -24.47 -5.27
C LEU A 378 13.51 -23.62 -6.36
N MET A 379 12.25 -23.89 -6.64
CA MET A 379 11.50 -23.02 -7.54
C MET A 379 11.40 -21.64 -6.86
N PRO A 380 11.72 -20.50 -7.52
CA PRO A 380 11.85 -20.27 -8.98
C PRO A 380 13.08 -19.44 -9.45
N SER A 381 13.38 -19.43 -10.77
CA SER A 381 13.66 -18.20 -11.56
C SER A 381 13.89 -18.36 -13.09
N ARG A 382 13.19 -17.46 -13.82
CA ARG A 382 13.41 -16.69 -15.08
C ARG A 382 14.35 -17.18 -16.21
N GLY A 383 13.99 -16.77 -17.43
CA GLY A 383 14.97 -16.45 -18.47
C GLY A 383 14.49 -15.51 -19.58
N PRO A 384 15.24 -14.45 -19.89
CA PRO A 384 15.70 -14.15 -21.25
C PRO A 384 17.08 -14.82 -21.46
N GLY A 385 17.23 -15.68 -22.47
CA GLY A 385 18.54 -16.16 -22.94
C GLY A 385 18.97 -15.34 -24.16
N ARG A 386 20.25 -15.22 -24.56
CA ARG A 386 21.57 -15.73 -24.14
C ARG A 386 22.57 -15.06 -25.10
N ARG A 387 23.84 -14.88 -24.69
CA ARG A 387 25.05 -15.42 -25.36
C ARG A 387 26.33 -14.80 -24.80
N TRP A 388 27.12 -15.59 -24.08
CA TRP A 388 28.57 -15.42 -23.98
C TRP A 388 29.21 -16.62 -24.66
N ALA A 389 30.04 -16.35 -25.66
CA ALA A 389 30.88 -17.33 -26.32
C ALA A 389 32.32 -17.16 -25.80
N SER A 390 32.89 -18.28 -25.40
CA SER A 390 34.27 -18.49 -24.98
C SER A 390 35.28 -18.17 -26.08
N LEU A 391 36.40 -17.52 -25.74
CA LEU A 391 37.65 -17.68 -26.49
C LEU A 391 38.84 -17.89 -25.54
N ARG A 392 39.70 -18.80 -25.99
CA ARG A 392 40.79 -19.48 -25.30
C ARG A 392 42.03 -18.59 -25.17
N VAL A 393 42.80 -18.83 -24.12
CA VAL A 393 44.19 -18.36 -23.97
C VAL A 393 45.16 -19.48 -24.41
N PRO A 394 46.31 -19.15 -25.02
CA PRO A 394 47.49 -19.99 -24.93
C PRO A 394 48.73 -19.28 -24.36
N SER A 395 49.37 -19.97 -23.40
CA SER A 395 50.81 -20.17 -23.14
C SER A 395 51.81 -18.97 -23.05
N THR A 396 52.28 -18.75 -21.81
CA THR A 396 53.67 -18.60 -21.26
C THR A 396 54.91 -18.55 -22.21
N PRO A 397 56.13 -18.20 -21.72
CA PRO A 397 56.59 -17.07 -20.87
C PRO A 397 57.96 -16.48 -21.35
N GLN A 398 58.38 -15.25 -21.01
CA GLN A 398 59.83 -14.93 -21.00
C GLN A 398 60.27 -13.68 -20.21
N ARG A 399 61.13 -13.97 -19.23
CA ARG A 399 62.18 -13.19 -18.51
C ARG A 399 62.63 -11.85 -19.14
N ARG A 400 62.88 -10.81 -18.32
CA ARG A 400 64.18 -10.50 -17.66
C ARG A 400 64.11 -9.20 -16.85
N ALA A 401 64.97 -9.16 -15.84
CA ALA A 401 65.14 -8.17 -14.78
C ALA A 401 65.71 -6.83 -15.24
N PHE A 402 65.53 -5.78 -14.43
CA PHE A 402 66.62 -4.94 -13.93
C PHE A 402 66.29 -4.41 -12.53
N ALA A 403 67.34 -4.23 -11.73
CA ALA A 403 67.35 -4.04 -10.30
C ALA A 403 67.75 -2.61 -9.90
N SER A 404 67.47 -2.28 -8.63
CA SER A 404 68.09 -1.23 -7.79
C SER A 404 67.63 0.22 -8.07
N THR A 405 67.45 1.13 -7.11
CA THR A 405 67.93 1.24 -5.72
C THR A 405 67.02 2.22 -4.94
N ARG A 406 67.00 2.07 -3.62
CA ARG A 406 66.43 2.97 -2.60
C ARG A 406 66.83 4.44 -2.78
N PHE A 407 65.96 5.36 -2.36
CA PHE A 407 66.28 6.40 -1.37
C PHE A 407 65.02 6.74 -0.54
N TYR A 408 65.23 6.97 0.75
CA TYR A 408 64.23 7.30 1.76
C TYR A 408 64.24 8.81 2.02
N PHE A 409 63.09 9.30 2.46
CA PHE A 409 62.80 10.57 3.18
C PHE A 409 62.42 11.85 2.40
N GLN A 410 61.17 12.23 2.66
CA GLN A 410 60.66 13.52 3.18
C GLN A 410 60.34 14.72 2.27
N ASP A 411 59.16 15.26 2.59
CA ASP A 411 58.68 16.66 2.56
C ASP A 411 58.52 17.38 1.23
N ILE A 412 57.28 17.45 0.73
CA ILE A 412 56.78 18.43 -0.26
C ILE A 412 55.25 18.57 -0.06
N PHE A 413 54.59 19.74 0.10
CA PHE A 413 54.99 21.15 0.26
C PHE A 413 53.80 21.90 0.91
N GLN A 414 54.06 22.89 1.76
CA GLN A 414 53.06 23.77 2.40
C GLN A 414 52.38 24.76 1.42
N SER A 415 52.75 24.77 0.14
CA SER A 415 52.28 25.73 -0.86
C SER A 415 50.97 25.36 -1.57
N GLN A 416 50.36 24.21 -1.24
CA GLN A 416 49.05 23.80 -1.78
C GLN A 416 47.85 24.21 -0.90
N LEU A 417 48.09 25.00 0.15
CA LEU A 417 47.03 25.51 1.05
C LEU A 417 46.43 26.87 0.63
N GLU A 418 46.93 27.50 -0.45
CA GLU A 418 46.50 28.86 -0.85
C GLU A 418 45.57 28.92 -2.07
N ASP A 419 45.14 27.77 -2.62
CA ASP A 419 44.18 27.75 -3.72
C ASP A 419 42.73 27.57 -3.21
N PRO A 420 41.84 28.58 -3.40
CA PRO A 420 40.42 28.49 -3.01
C PRO A 420 39.67 27.34 -3.69
N SER A 421 40.12 26.89 -4.87
CA SER A 421 39.48 25.79 -5.59
C SER A 421 39.81 24.42 -5.00
N SER A 422 41.04 24.28 -4.48
CA SER A 422 41.50 23.08 -3.76
C SER A 422 40.86 22.97 -2.35
N ALA A 423 40.60 24.11 -1.69
CA ALA A 423 39.88 24.15 -0.42
C ALA A 423 38.39 23.74 -0.55
N ALA A 424 37.75 24.02 -1.69
CA ALA A 424 36.37 23.57 -1.96
C ALA A 424 36.28 22.05 -2.11
N VAL A 425 37.30 21.43 -2.74
CA VAL A 425 37.39 19.97 -2.89
C VAL A 425 37.73 19.30 -1.55
N TYR A 426 38.66 19.84 -0.77
CA TYR A 426 38.98 19.31 0.56
C TYR A 426 37.85 19.52 1.59
N SER A 427 37.11 20.65 1.54
CA SER A 427 35.94 20.87 2.38
C SER A 427 34.79 19.91 2.04
N SER A 428 34.65 19.51 0.77
CA SER A 428 33.69 18.49 0.35
C SER A 428 34.07 17.07 0.78
N LEU A 429 35.37 16.81 1.03
CA LEU A 429 35.89 15.51 1.46
C LEU A 429 36.05 15.38 2.99
N GLN A 430 36.07 16.49 3.73
CA GLN A 430 36.18 16.55 5.20
C GLN A 430 34.87 16.87 5.92
N ALA A 431 33.75 17.10 5.22
CA ALA A 431 32.45 16.92 5.86
C ALA A 431 32.40 15.48 6.37
N SER A 432 32.16 15.28 7.67
CA SER A 432 31.89 13.96 8.25
C SER A 432 30.96 13.23 7.28
N ARG A 433 31.28 11.99 6.87
CA ARG A 433 30.49 11.21 5.88
C ARG A 433 29.02 11.28 6.30
N ALA A 434 28.28 12.25 5.75
CA ALA A 434 26.94 12.55 6.22
C ALA A 434 26.08 11.38 5.81
N ILE A 435 25.39 10.78 6.77
CA ILE A 435 24.48 9.67 6.50
C ILE A 435 23.37 10.24 5.61
N PRO A 436 23.24 9.86 4.32
CA PRO A 436 22.33 10.54 3.39
C PRO A 436 20.89 10.49 3.88
N GLN A 437 20.24 11.64 4.09
CA GLN A 437 18.89 11.74 4.65
C GLN A 437 17.82 12.00 3.58
N THR A 438 16.63 11.42 3.76
CA THR A 438 15.45 11.81 2.95
C THR A 438 15.02 13.24 3.29
N LEU A 439 14.12 13.84 2.50
CA LEU A 439 13.63 15.19 2.79
C LEU A 439 12.87 15.25 4.13
N THR A 440 12.04 14.23 4.39
CA THR A 440 11.34 14.02 5.66
C THR A 440 12.33 13.99 6.82
N GLU A 441 13.37 13.14 6.75
CA GLU A 441 14.39 13.03 7.79
C GLU A 441 15.11 14.36 8.03
N LYS A 442 15.45 15.12 6.98
CA LYS A 442 16.09 16.44 7.10
C LYS A 442 15.20 17.48 7.76
N ILE A 443 13.92 17.54 7.39
CA ILE A 443 12.98 18.45 8.03
C ILE A 443 12.88 18.07 9.51
N VAL A 444 12.74 16.79 9.83
CA VAL A 444 12.62 16.34 11.22
C VAL A 444 13.88 16.62 12.02
N GLN A 445 15.06 16.40 11.45
CA GLN A 445 16.35 16.76 12.04
C GLN A 445 16.38 18.22 12.47
N LYS A 446 15.90 19.14 11.61
CA LYS A 446 15.87 20.58 11.87
C LYS A 446 14.96 20.97 13.04
N TYR A 447 13.90 20.21 13.30
CA TYR A 447 12.93 20.48 14.37
C TYR A 447 13.09 19.57 15.58
N SER A 448 14.07 18.66 15.57
CA SER A 448 14.40 17.80 16.70
C SER A 448 15.16 18.60 17.76
N VAL A 449 14.84 18.37 19.03
CA VAL A 449 15.45 19.05 20.18
C VAL A 449 16.14 18.03 21.07
N GLY A 450 17.28 18.43 21.65
CA GLY A 450 18.04 17.57 22.58
C GLY A 450 18.86 16.46 21.91
N LEU A 451 19.08 16.51 20.60
CA LEU A 451 19.98 15.58 19.92
C LEU A 451 21.45 15.85 20.28
N ALA A 452 22.23 14.79 20.41
CA ALA A 452 23.67 14.89 20.58
C ALA A 452 24.32 15.57 19.37
N LYS A 453 25.46 16.25 19.60
CA LYS A 453 26.26 16.84 18.52
C LYS A 453 26.62 15.73 17.51
N ASP A 454 26.35 15.98 16.23
CA ASP A 454 26.57 15.06 15.11
C ASP A 454 25.65 13.82 15.04
N LYS A 455 24.58 13.73 15.85
CA LYS A 455 23.54 12.70 15.71
C LYS A 455 22.58 13.04 14.57
N PHE A 456 22.60 12.22 13.53
CA PHE A 456 21.62 12.24 12.44
C PHE A 456 20.45 11.30 12.74
N VAL A 457 19.24 11.80 12.48
CA VAL A 457 17.99 11.05 12.66
C VAL A 457 17.63 10.25 11.42
N LYS A 458 17.00 9.09 11.64
CA LYS A 458 16.55 8.16 10.61
C LYS A 458 15.14 7.64 10.86
N SER A 459 14.48 7.15 9.80
CA SER A 459 13.25 6.35 9.96
C SER A 459 13.42 5.30 11.06
N GLY A 460 12.43 5.20 11.94
CA GLY A 460 12.44 4.37 13.15
C GLY A 460 12.85 5.11 14.41
N ASP A 461 13.68 6.17 14.32
CA ASP A 461 14.11 6.95 15.48
C ASP A 461 12.92 7.66 16.13
N TYR A 462 12.88 7.67 17.47
CA TYR A 462 12.00 8.58 18.21
C TYR A 462 12.76 9.82 18.61
N VAL A 463 12.19 10.96 18.30
CA VAL A 463 12.76 12.27 18.53
C VAL A 463 11.81 13.12 19.34
N THR A 464 12.35 13.99 20.20
CA THR A 464 11.56 15.10 20.72
C THR A 464 11.60 16.20 19.66
N ILE A 465 10.44 16.70 19.26
CA ILE A 465 10.28 17.74 18.25
C ILE A 465 9.70 19.01 18.86
N SER A 466 10.10 20.16 18.34
CA SER A 466 9.43 21.44 18.56
C SER A 466 8.86 21.91 17.22
N PRO A 467 7.59 21.63 16.90
CA PRO A 467 7.00 21.98 15.61
C PRO A 467 7.08 23.48 15.32
N HIS A 468 7.20 23.86 14.05
CA HIS A 468 7.15 25.27 13.64
C HIS A 468 5.82 25.93 14.02
N ARG A 469 4.72 25.21 13.77
CA ARG A 469 3.36 25.60 14.11
C ARG A 469 2.55 24.38 14.55
N CYS A 470 1.55 24.63 15.38
CA CYS A 470 0.56 23.68 15.85
C CYS A 470 -0.83 24.27 15.63
N MET A 471 -1.61 23.67 14.72
CA MET A 471 -2.98 24.09 14.44
C MET A 471 -3.98 23.28 15.26
N THR A 472 -4.93 23.97 15.87
CA THR A 472 -6.13 23.38 16.44
C THR A 472 -7.37 24.03 15.86
N HIS A 473 -8.46 23.27 15.77
CA HIS A 473 -9.74 23.75 15.26
C HIS A 473 -10.78 23.78 16.39
N ASP A 474 -12.02 23.35 16.16
CA ASP A 474 -13.02 23.10 17.21
C ASP A 474 -12.51 22.21 18.37
N ASN A 475 -11.45 21.42 18.15
CA ASN A 475 -10.72 20.67 19.18
C ASN A 475 -9.95 21.55 20.19
N SER A 476 -9.82 22.86 19.95
CA SER A 476 -9.09 23.80 20.81
C SER A 476 -9.61 23.81 22.24
N TRP A 477 -10.93 23.73 22.47
CA TRP A 477 -11.47 23.71 23.82
C TRP A 477 -11.13 22.42 24.59
N PRO A 478 -11.34 21.20 24.01
CA PRO A 478 -10.82 19.98 24.61
C PRO A 478 -9.31 20.00 24.91
N VAL A 479 -8.49 20.56 24.02
CA VAL A 479 -7.05 20.70 24.26
C VAL A 479 -6.78 21.67 25.40
N ALA A 480 -7.49 22.80 25.47
CA ALA A 480 -7.38 23.77 26.56
C ALA A 480 -7.77 23.17 27.91
N LEU A 481 -8.84 22.39 27.97
CA LEU A 481 -9.25 21.68 29.20
C LEU A 481 -8.16 20.72 29.66
N LYS A 482 -7.57 19.95 28.74
CA LYS A 482 -6.47 19.04 29.07
C LYS A 482 -5.23 19.81 29.54
N PHE A 483 -4.85 20.86 28.82
CA PHE A 483 -3.77 21.79 29.20
C PHE A 483 -3.95 22.37 30.60
N MET A 484 -5.16 22.79 30.98
CA MET A 484 -5.44 23.28 32.33
C MET A 484 -5.44 22.15 33.38
N SER A 485 -5.93 20.96 33.02
CA SER A 485 -5.98 19.80 33.93
C SER A 485 -4.59 19.30 34.34
N ILE A 486 -3.58 19.53 33.49
CA ILE A 486 -2.18 19.22 33.80
C ILE A 486 -1.46 20.33 34.58
N GLY A 487 -2.20 21.31 35.12
CA GLY A 487 -1.67 22.41 35.93
C GLY A 487 -1.08 23.58 35.14
N ALA A 488 -1.09 23.53 33.80
CA ALA A 488 -0.55 24.60 32.99
C ALA A 488 -1.53 25.79 32.91
N THR A 489 -1.01 27.00 33.12
CA THR A 489 -1.81 28.24 33.16
C THR A 489 -1.47 29.21 32.03
N LYS A 490 -0.28 29.08 31.43
CA LYS A 490 0.24 29.95 30.37
C LYS A 490 0.85 29.12 29.24
N LEU A 491 0.55 29.48 28.00
CA LEU A 491 1.18 28.85 26.84
C LEU A 491 2.70 29.11 26.82
N HIS A 492 3.48 28.10 26.45
CA HIS A 492 4.92 28.20 26.29
C HIS A 492 5.30 29.23 25.20
N ASP A 493 4.71 29.10 24.01
CA ASP A 493 4.84 30.07 22.92
C ASP A 493 3.50 30.25 22.18
N PRO A 494 2.76 31.36 22.43
CA PRO A 494 1.51 31.63 21.73
C PRO A 494 1.64 31.74 20.21
N LYS A 495 2.82 32.13 19.68
CA LYS A 495 3.06 32.25 18.23
C LYS A 495 3.21 30.91 17.54
N GLN A 496 3.47 29.84 18.29
CA GLN A 496 3.51 28.48 17.77
C GLN A 496 2.10 27.98 17.48
N ILE A 497 1.06 28.52 18.13
CA ILE A 497 -0.30 28.01 18.09
C ILE A 497 -1.17 28.84 17.13
N VAL A 498 -2.00 28.16 16.35
CA VAL A 498 -3.04 28.78 15.51
C VAL A 498 -4.37 28.09 15.80
N MET A 499 -5.36 28.86 16.24
CA MET A 499 -6.71 28.36 16.51
C MET A 499 -7.68 28.78 15.42
N THR A 500 -8.43 27.82 14.89
CA THR A 500 -9.43 28.05 13.82
C THR A 500 -10.77 27.46 14.23
N LEU A 501 -11.89 27.95 13.68
CA LEU A 501 -13.21 27.35 13.87
C LEU A 501 -13.85 27.05 12.51
N ASP A 502 -14.06 25.77 12.21
CA ASP A 502 -14.43 25.34 10.85
C ASP A 502 -15.35 24.11 10.79
N HIS A 503 -15.47 23.31 11.86
CA HIS A 503 -16.27 22.09 11.83
C HIS A 503 -17.77 22.38 11.96
N ASP A 504 -18.18 23.04 13.05
CA ASP A 504 -19.60 23.18 13.43
C ASP A 504 -20.16 24.59 13.17
N VAL A 505 -19.71 25.24 12.08
CA VAL A 505 -19.95 26.66 11.78
C VAL A 505 -21.43 27.01 11.58
N GLN A 506 -22.24 26.03 11.15
CA GLN A 506 -23.68 26.21 10.90
C GLN A 506 -24.52 26.03 12.16
N ASN A 507 -24.00 25.37 13.20
CA ASN A 507 -24.74 25.12 14.44
C ASN A 507 -24.78 26.37 15.32
N LYS A 508 -25.96 26.98 15.40
CA LYS A 508 -26.23 28.18 16.20
C LYS A 508 -26.86 27.88 17.57
N SER A 509 -26.78 26.63 18.05
CA SER A 509 -27.22 26.31 19.42
C SER A 509 -26.37 27.03 20.47
N GLU A 510 -26.99 27.40 21.59
CA GLU A 510 -26.29 28.12 22.67
C GLU A 510 -25.08 27.34 23.20
N LYS A 511 -25.17 26.01 23.28
CA LYS A 511 -24.05 25.14 23.68
C LYS A 511 -22.84 25.27 22.74
N ASN A 512 -23.07 25.27 21.43
CA ASN A 512 -21.97 25.43 20.46
C ASN A 512 -21.41 26.86 20.48
N LEU A 513 -22.28 27.87 20.58
CA LEU A 513 -21.86 29.28 20.67
C LEU A 513 -21.09 29.57 21.97
N GLN A 514 -21.44 28.91 23.09
CA GLN A 514 -20.67 28.98 24.33
C GLN A 514 -19.27 28.39 24.16
N LYS A 515 -19.15 27.19 23.55
CA LYS A 515 -17.85 26.58 23.21
C LYS A 515 -16.99 27.52 22.36
N TYR A 516 -17.57 28.16 21.34
CA TYR A 516 -16.83 29.10 20.48
C TYR A 516 -16.36 30.36 21.23
N ARG A 517 -17.21 30.94 22.08
CA ARG A 517 -16.81 32.05 22.97
C ARG A 517 -15.67 31.63 23.90
N GLN A 518 -15.73 30.44 24.49
CA GLN A 518 -14.67 29.92 25.34
C GLN A 518 -13.32 29.79 24.62
N ILE A 519 -13.32 29.32 23.37
CA ILE A 519 -12.11 29.22 22.55
C ILE A 519 -11.57 30.62 22.22
N GLU A 520 -12.44 31.53 21.76
CA GLU A 520 -12.06 32.91 21.42
C GLU A 520 -11.51 33.67 22.63
N ASP A 521 -12.19 33.58 23.77
CA ASP A 521 -11.74 34.17 25.03
C ASP A 521 -10.40 33.57 25.44
N PHE A 522 -10.24 32.24 25.41
CA PHE A 522 -8.96 31.61 25.74
C PHE A 522 -7.84 32.10 24.82
N ALA A 523 -8.07 32.12 23.50
CA ALA A 523 -7.09 32.60 22.53
C ALA A 523 -6.70 34.05 22.79
N LYS A 524 -7.68 34.93 23.06
CA LYS A 524 -7.45 36.33 23.40
C LYS A 524 -6.63 36.49 24.69
N HIS A 525 -6.97 35.75 25.75
CA HIS A 525 -6.26 35.82 27.03
C HIS A 525 -4.82 35.29 26.94
N GLN A 526 -4.59 34.26 26.11
CA GLN A 526 -3.27 33.65 25.92
C GLN A 526 -2.45 34.30 24.80
N GLY A 527 -3.02 35.24 24.05
CA GLY A 527 -2.35 35.93 22.94
C GLY A 527 -2.13 35.05 21.71
N VAL A 528 -3.03 34.10 21.45
CA VAL A 528 -2.98 33.16 20.33
C VAL A 528 -3.65 33.74 19.09
N GLU A 529 -3.09 33.43 17.93
CA GLU A 529 -3.68 33.81 16.66
C GLU A 529 -4.93 32.98 16.36
N PHE A 530 -6.05 33.67 16.13
CA PHE A 530 -7.39 33.08 16.12
C PHE A 530 -8.19 33.49 14.89
N TYR A 531 -8.79 32.50 14.24
CA TYR A 531 -9.65 32.68 13.08
C TYR A 531 -11.08 32.19 13.41
N PRO A 532 -12.09 33.07 13.38
CA PRO A 532 -13.45 32.76 13.81
C PRO A 532 -14.23 31.89 12.82
N ALA A 533 -15.37 31.36 13.28
CA ALA A 533 -16.25 30.54 12.46
C ALA A 533 -16.70 31.28 11.19
N GLY A 534 -16.56 30.61 10.03
CA GLY A 534 -16.88 31.19 8.72
C GLY A 534 -15.73 31.91 8.02
N ARG A 535 -14.56 32.06 8.66
CA ARG A 535 -13.36 32.64 8.02
C ARG A 535 -12.72 31.69 7.01
N GLY A 536 -12.75 30.39 7.26
CA GLY A 536 -12.20 29.37 6.39
C GLY A 536 -11.83 28.10 7.14
N ILE A 537 -11.57 27.03 6.39
CA ILE A 537 -11.15 25.74 6.92
C ILE A 537 -9.69 25.83 7.37
N GLY A 538 -9.37 25.32 8.56
CA GLY A 538 -8.09 25.51 9.22
C GLY A 538 -6.89 25.15 8.36
N HIS A 539 -6.96 24.04 7.62
CA HIS A 539 -5.88 23.65 6.71
C HIS A 539 -5.64 24.65 5.56
N GLN A 540 -6.72 25.20 5.00
CA GLN A 540 -6.63 26.24 3.98
C GLN A 540 -6.05 27.53 4.58
N VAL A 541 -6.50 27.93 5.77
CA VAL A 541 -5.97 29.09 6.50
C VAL A 541 -4.47 28.93 6.75
N MET A 542 -4.02 27.74 7.19
CA MET A 542 -2.61 27.46 7.43
C MET A 542 -1.73 27.67 6.19
N VAL A 543 -2.21 27.30 5.00
CA VAL A 543 -1.50 27.46 3.73
C VAL A 543 -1.58 28.90 3.21
N GLU A 544 -2.79 29.48 3.18
CA GLU A 544 -3.02 30.81 2.58
C GLU A 544 -2.43 31.96 3.40
N GLU A 545 -2.30 31.79 4.72
CA GLU A 545 -1.70 32.78 5.63
C GLU A 545 -0.20 32.53 5.86
N GLY A 546 0.37 31.46 5.30
CA GLY A 546 1.82 31.20 5.35
C GLY A 546 2.32 30.58 6.65
N TYR A 547 1.45 29.97 7.46
CA TYR A 547 1.86 29.19 8.64
C TYR A 547 2.47 27.84 8.27
N ALA A 548 1.92 27.18 7.25
CA ALA A 548 2.53 26.04 6.59
C ALA A 548 3.58 26.54 5.60
N TRP A 549 4.85 26.53 6.01
CA TRP A 549 5.95 27.10 5.24
C TRP A 549 6.88 26.01 4.67
N PRO A 550 7.40 26.15 3.43
CA PRO A 550 8.27 25.14 2.83
C PRO A 550 9.51 24.83 3.69
N GLY A 551 9.84 23.55 3.83
CA GLY A 551 10.97 23.08 4.65
C GLY A 551 10.76 23.22 6.16
N THR A 552 9.50 23.29 6.61
CA THR A 552 9.10 23.33 8.03
C THR A 552 8.29 22.10 8.44
N LEU A 553 8.28 21.78 9.74
CA LEU A 553 7.42 20.75 10.35
C LEU A 553 6.23 21.43 11.03
N VAL A 554 5.02 21.13 10.56
CA VAL A 554 3.77 21.67 11.13
C VAL A 554 2.86 20.53 11.54
N VAL A 555 2.29 20.63 12.73
CA VAL A 555 1.37 19.63 13.26
C VAL A 555 -0.04 20.19 13.40
N ALA A 556 -1.05 19.32 13.37
CA ALA A 556 -2.40 19.72 13.73
C ALA A 556 -3.13 18.62 14.50
N SER A 557 -4.07 19.03 15.34
CA SER A 557 -5.04 18.11 15.98
C SER A 557 -6.12 17.60 14.99
N ASP A 558 -5.73 17.37 13.74
CA ASP A 558 -6.55 16.92 12.62
C ASP A 558 -5.73 16.06 11.64
N SER A 559 -6.35 14.98 11.12
CA SER A 559 -5.77 13.99 10.21
C SER A 559 -5.34 14.53 8.84
N HIS A 560 -5.93 15.62 8.35
CA HIS A 560 -5.71 16.18 7.02
C HIS A 560 -4.62 17.26 6.99
N SER A 561 -3.85 17.40 8.07
CA SER A 561 -2.62 18.21 8.11
C SER A 561 -1.57 17.77 7.07
N ASN A 562 -1.69 16.57 6.52
CA ASN A 562 -0.91 16.12 5.37
C ASN A 562 -1.01 17.09 4.17
N MET A 563 -2.11 17.86 4.06
CA MET A 563 -2.31 18.90 3.04
C MET A 563 -1.12 19.88 2.94
N TYR A 564 -0.41 20.16 4.04
CA TYR A 564 0.73 21.07 4.05
C TYR A 564 1.89 20.59 3.17
N GLY A 565 1.97 19.28 2.91
CA GLY A 565 2.97 18.70 2.04
C GLY A 565 2.88 19.19 0.59
N GLY A 566 1.72 19.67 0.14
CA GLY A 566 1.56 20.28 -1.19
C GLY A 566 2.37 21.57 -1.38
N VAL A 567 2.76 22.24 -0.29
CA VAL A 567 3.66 23.41 -0.29
C VAL A 567 5.05 23.09 0.30
N GLY A 568 5.46 21.82 0.28
CA GLY A 568 6.78 21.41 0.76
C GLY A 568 6.96 21.56 2.28
N CYS A 569 5.87 21.65 3.03
CA CYS A 569 5.85 21.64 4.49
C CYS A 569 5.53 20.22 4.98
N LEU A 570 6.35 19.65 5.87
CA LEU A 570 6.04 18.35 6.47
C LEU A 570 4.88 18.52 7.44
N GLY A 571 3.68 18.14 7.00
CA GLY A 571 2.46 18.13 7.78
C GLY A 571 2.17 16.74 8.35
N THR A 572 1.90 16.64 9.65
CA THR A 572 1.51 15.37 10.29
C THR A 572 0.46 15.60 11.39
N PRO A 573 -0.49 14.66 11.58
CA PRO A 573 -1.47 14.76 12.64
C PRO A 573 -0.89 14.46 14.02
N ILE A 574 -1.51 15.05 15.04
CA ILE A 574 -1.27 14.78 16.46
C ILE A 574 -2.60 14.61 17.21
N VAL A 575 -2.57 14.04 18.41
CA VAL A 575 -3.77 13.92 19.25
C VAL A 575 -3.88 15.08 20.26
N ARG A 576 -4.96 15.12 21.05
CA ARG A 576 -5.22 16.21 21.99
C ARG A 576 -4.14 16.32 23.07
N THR A 577 -3.64 15.19 23.55
CA THR A 577 -2.57 15.15 24.56
C THR A 577 -1.25 15.72 24.03
N ASP A 578 -0.89 15.43 22.79
CA ASP A 578 0.24 16.09 22.12
C ASP A 578 0.02 17.61 22.02
N GLY A 579 -1.20 18.03 21.65
CA GLY A 579 -1.56 19.44 21.60
C GLY A 579 -1.33 20.13 22.94
N ALA A 580 -1.81 19.54 24.04
CA ALA A 580 -1.61 20.06 25.39
C ALA A 580 -0.12 20.08 25.79
N SER A 581 0.65 19.06 25.41
CA SER A 581 2.10 19.02 25.62
C SER A 581 2.84 20.14 24.89
N ILE A 582 2.51 20.38 23.62
CA ILE A 582 3.07 21.50 22.84
C ILE A 582 2.66 22.84 23.44
N TRP A 583 1.40 22.97 23.88
CA TRP A 583 0.91 24.21 24.50
C TRP A 583 1.66 24.52 25.80
N ALA A 584 1.96 23.51 26.61
CA ALA A 584 2.64 23.66 27.90
C ALA A 584 4.17 23.77 27.80
N THR A 585 4.80 23.09 26.84
CA THR A 585 6.27 22.93 26.78
C THR A 585 6.91 23.36 25.46
N GLY A 586 6.11 23.67 24.44
CA GLY A 586 6.55 23.98 23.07
C GLY A 586 6.98 22.75 22.26
N LYS A 587 6.84 21.55 22.81
CA LYS A 587 7.45 20.31 22.29
C LYS A 587 6.51 19.12 22.45
N THR A 588 6.76 18.06 21.68
CA THR A 588 6.20 16.70 21.89
C THR A 588 7.19 15.67 21.33
N TRP A 589 6.92 14.38 21.50
CA TRP A 589 7.71 13.30 20.89
C TRP A 589 7.13 12.89 19.53
N TRP A 590 7.95 12.34 18.65
CA TRP A 590 7.50 11.80 17.36
C TRP A 590 8.44 10.69 16.90
N GLN A 591 7.88 9.61 16.34
CA GLN A 591 8.66 8.57 15.68
C GLN A 591 8.71 8.87 14.19
N ILE A 592 9.91 8.87 13.61
CA ILE A 592 10.07 9.07 12.18
C ILE A 592 9.55 7.81 11.47
N PRO A 593 8.49 7.88 10.66
CA PRO A 593 7.97 6.70 9.98
C PRO A 593 8.92 6.23 8.87
N PRO A 594 8.80 4.97 8.41
CA PRO A 594 9.38 4.55 7.15
C PRO A 594 8.97 5.50 6.01
N VAL A 595 9.91 5.88 5.15
CA VAL A 595 9.63 6.79 4.03
C VAL A 595 9.44 6.00 2.73
N ALA A 596 8.28 6.15 2.11
CA ALA A 596 7.98 5.68 0.77
C ALA A 596 8.20 6.81 -0.26
N LYS A 597 8.92 6.51 -1.34
CA LYS A 597 9.09 7.42 -2.46
C LYS A 597 8.09 7.09 -3.54
N VAL A 598 7.32 8.08 -3.99
CA VAL A 598 6.34 7.93 -5.08
C VAL A 598 6.80 8.77 -6.25
N THR A 599 7.28 8.10 -7.30
CA THR A 599 7.75 8.71 -8.54
C THR A 599 6.60 8.87 -9.51
N LEU A 600 6.14 10.10 -9.70
CA LEU A 600 5.18 10.43 -10.74
C LEU A 600 5.95 10.59 -12.06
N THR A 601 5.50 9.89 -13.09
CA THR A 601 6.05 9.96 -14.45
C THR A 601 4.99 10.50 -15.42
N GLY A 602 5.41 10.87 -16.63
CA GLY A 602 4.49 11.37 -17.64
C GLY A 602 3.91 12.74 -17.32
N VAL A 603 2.84 13.12 -18.03
CA VAL A 603 2.18 14.44 -17.91
C VAL A 603 0.68 14.23 -17.76
N LEU A 604 0.06 14.94 -16.83
CA LEU A 604 -1.37 14.83 -16.56
C LEU A 604 -2.22 15.16 -17.82
N PRO A 605 -3.08 14.24 -18.31
CA PRO A 605 -3.89 14.47 -19.51
C PRO A 605 -4.96 15.56 -19.29
N PRO A 606 -5.42 16.23 -20.36
CA PRO A 606 -6.54 17.15 -20.28
C PRO A 606 -7.77 16.48 -19.66
N GLY A 607 -8.43 17.17 -18.72
CA GLY A 607 -9.61 16.65 -18.03
C GLY A 607 -9.32 15.70 -16.85
N VAL A 608 -8.04 15.36 -16.59
CA VAL A 608 -7.61 14.66 -15.37
C VAL A 608 -7.06 15.69 -14.37
N THR A 609 -7.32 15.48 -13.08
CA THR A 609 -7.00 16.42 -12.01
C THR A 609 -6.17 15.78 -10.91
N GLY A 610 -5.66 16.59 -9.97
CA GLY A 610 -5.01 16.07 -8.75
C GLY A 610 -5.93 15.17 -7.91
N LYS A 611 -7.25 15.37 -7.99
CA LYS A 611 -8.23 14.48 -7.34
C LYS A 611 -8.19 13.08 -7.92
N ASP A 612 -8.12 12.97 -9.24
CA ASP A 612 -8.05 11.69 -9.94
C ASP A 612 -6.74 10.96 -9.62
N VAL A 613 -5.62 11.70 -9.54
CA VAL A 613 -4.32 11.14 -9.15
C VAL A 613 -4.39 10.46 -7.78
N ILE A 614 -4.92 11.14 -6.75
CA ILE A 614 -4.95 10.56 -5.41
C ILE A 614 -6.03 9.48 -5.24
N VAL A 615 -7.17 9.58 -5.93
CA VAL A 615 -8.15 8.49 -5.98
C VAL A 615 -7.56 7.25 -6.66
N ALA A 616 -6.81 7.44 -7.75
CA ALA A 616 -6.10 6.36 -8.41
C ALA A 616 -5.03 5.76 -7.49
N LEU A 617 -4.22 6.57 -6.78
CA LEU A 617 -3.26 6.05 -5.81
C LEU A 617 -3.93 5.20 -4.72
N CYS A 618 -5.01 5.70 -4.10
CA CYS A 618 -5.75 4.98 -3.06
C CYS A 618 -6.37 3.67 -3.53
N GLY A 619 -6.93 3.64 -4.75
CA GLY A 619 -7.65 2.47 -5.26
C GLY A 619 -6.81 1.50 -6.07
N LEU A 620 -5.70 1.94 -6.64
CA LEU A 620 -4.80 1.08 -7.39
C LEU A 620 -3.75 0.44 -6.47
N PHE A 621 -3.22 1.18 -5.49
CA PHE A 621 -2.31 0.67 -4.45
C PHE A 621 -3.08 0.38 -3.15
N ASP A 622 -4.08 -0.49 -3.25
CA ASP A 622 -5.10 -0.73 -2.22
C ASP A 622 -4.72 -1.75 -1.15
N LYS A 623 -3.56 -2.42 -1.32
CA LYS A 623 -3.01 -3.47 -0.45
C LYS A 623 -2.17 -2.93 0.71
N ASP A 624 -2.55 -1.76 1.21
CA ASP A 624 -1.87 -1.08 2.32
C ASP A 624 -0.37 -0.81 2.04
N ASP A 625 -0.04 -0.56 0.76
CA ASP A 625 1.33 -0.42 0.27
C ASP A 625 2.14 0.64 1.03
N VAL A 626 1.49 1.69 1.52
CA VAL A 626 2.10 2.82 2.24
C VAL A 626 1.49 3.05 3.61
N LEU A 627 0.80 2.06 4.18
CA LEU A 627 0.23 2.17 5.51
C LEU A 627 1.32 2.53 6.52
N ASN A 628 1.07 3.56 7.34
CA ASN A 628 2.00 4.11 8.33
C ASN A 628 3.33 4.67 7.76
N HIS A 629 3.44 4.92 6.45
CA HIS A 629 4.62 5.55 5.85
C HIS A 629 4.48 7.08 5.79
N ALA A 630 5.61 7.79 5.74
CA ALA A 630 5.66 9.12 5.14
C ALA A 630 5.87 8.98 3.63
N ILE A 631 5.18 9.77 2.82
CA ILE A 631 5.34 9.76 1.37
C ILE A 631 6.18 10.98 0.93
N GLU A 632 7.20 10.74 0.12
CA GLU A 632 7.88 11.77 -0.66
C GLU A 632 7.53 11.61 -2.15
N PHE A 633 6.80 12.58 -2.70
CA PHE A 633 6.50 12.64 -4.12
C PHE A 633 7.71 13.20 -4.88
N THR A 634 8.00 12.62 -6.03
CA THR A 634 9.04 13.10 -6.95
C THR A 634 8.62 12.88 -8.40
N GLY A 635 9.31 13.52 -9.33
CA GLY A 635 9.03 13.40 -10.75
C GLY A 635 9.95 14.31 -11.56
N SER A 636 9.92 14.15 -12.88
CA SER A 636 10.63 15.08 -13.79
C SER A 636 10.08 16.50 -13.64
N GLU A 637 10.87 17.52 -14.03
CA GLU A 637 10.38 18.91 -13.98
C GLU A 637 9.10 19.09 -14.82
N GLU A 638 9.02 18.43 -15.97
CA GLU A 638 7.84 18.45 -16.84
C GLU A 638 6.62 17.82 -16.15
N THR A 639 6.79 16.63 -15.57
CA THR A 639 5.74 15.96 -14.80
C THR A 639 5.21 16.85 -13.67
N MET A 640 6.13 17.43 -12.90
CA MET A 640 5.76 18.27 -11.76
C MET A 640 5.09 19.58 -12.19
N ARG A 641 5.43 20.14 -13.35
CA ARG A 641 4.75 21.30 -13.94
C ARG A 641 3.30 21.03 -14.34
N SER A 642 2.94 19.78 -14.62
CA SER A 642 1.54 19.40 -14.89
C SER A 642 0.65 19.40 -13.64
N LEU A 643 1.26 19.43 -12.45
CA LEU A 643 0.57 19.44 -11.16
C LEU A 643 0.69 20.84 -10.51
N SER A 644 -0.38 21.63 -10.60
CA SER A 644 -0.50 22.90 -9.90
C SER A 644 -0.37 22.73 -8.37
N VAL A 645 -0.06 23.80 -7.63
CA VAL A 645 0.00 23.74 -6.16
C VAL A 645 -1.34 23.27 -5.58
N ASP A 646 -2.48 23.69 -6.11
CA ASP A 646 -3.80 23.24 -5.64
C ASP A 646 -4.04 21.73 -5.89
N ALA A 647 -3.52 21.20 -7.01
CA ALA A 647 -3.53 19.76 -7.26
C ALA A 647 -2.63 19.02 -6.27
N ARG A 648 -1.45 19.56 -5.94
CA ARG A 648 -0.55 18.99 -4.93
C ARG A 648 -1.15 19.03 -3.53
N LEU A 649 -1.82 20.12 -3.16
CA LEU A 649 -2.57 20.23 -1.89
C LEU A 649 -3.67 19.16 -1.81
N THR A 650 -4.39 18.93 -2.92
CA THR A 650 -5.40 17.87 -3.04
C THR A 650 -4.79 16.48 -2.82
N ILE A 651 -3.69 16.19 -3.53
CA ILE A 651 -2.99 14.90 -3.43
C ILE A 651 -2.44 14.69 -2.01
N ALA A 652 -1.73 15.69 -1.48
CA ALA A 652 -1.15 15.65 -0.15
C ALA A 652 -2.23 15.48 0.93
N ASN A 653 -3.36 16.18 0.83
CA ASN A 653 -4.49 16.06 1.76
C ASN A 653 -4.98 14.60 1.87
N MET A 654 -5.24 13.97 0.73
CA MET A 654 -5.84 12.63 0.69
C MET A 654 -4.82 11.48 0.82
N THR A 655 -3.54 11.75 1.03
CA THR A 655 -2.59 10.70 1.46
C THR A 655 -2.99 10.06 2.79
N THR A 656 -3.73 10.81 3.64
CA THR A 656 -4.37 10.30 4.85
C THR A 656 -5.29 9.11 4.56
N GLU A 657 -6.10 9.19 3.49
CA GLU A 657 -6.99 8.11 3.08
C GLU A 657 -6.27 6.92 2.44
N TRP A 658 -5.06 7.13 1.92
CA TRP A 658 -4.18 6.05 1.46
C TRP A 658 -3.48 5.32 2.63
N GLY A 659 -3.55 5.86 3.85
CA GLY A 659 -2.95 5.29 5.05
C GLY A 659 -1.58 5.86 5.42
N ALA A 660 -1.13 6.90 4.73
CA ALA A 660 0.15 7.56 5.02
C ALA A 660 0.01 8.66 6.08
N LEU A 661 1.12 8.91 6.80
CA LEU A 661 1.21 9.90 7.88
C LEU A 661 1.59 11.31 7.40
N SER A 662 2.12 11.40 6.17
CA SER A 662 2.39 12.66 5.48
C SER A 662 2.51 12.42 3.98
N GLY A 663 2.31 13.47 3.17
CA GLY A 663 2.46 13.43 1.71
C GLY A 663 3.20 14.66 1.20
N LEU A 664 4.52 14.57 1.08
CA LEU A 664 5.42 15.71 0.88
C LEU A 664 5.82 15.88 -0.59
N PHE A 665 5.54 17.06 -1.15
CA PHE A 665 6.04 17.49 -2.46
C PHE A 665 7.35 18.28 -2.33
N PRO A 666 8.21 18.29 -3.36
CA PRO A 666 9.48 19.01 -3.33
C PRO A 666 9.31 20.52 -3.49
N ILE A 667 10.33 21.28 -3.03
CA ILE A 667 10.42 22.74 -3.21
C ILE A 667 10.96 23.06 -4.62
N ASP A 668 10.12 22.85 -5.63
CA ASP A 668 10.46 22.95 -7.05
C ASP A 668 10.10 24.31 -7.69
N SER A 669 10.27 24.43 -9.01
CA SER A 669 10.02 25.67 -9.76
C SER A 669 8.54 26.09 -9.73
N VAL A 670 7.60 25.14 -9.68
CA VAL A 670 6.15 25.42 -9.61
C VAL A 670 5.80 26.06 -8.27
N LEU A 671 6.27 25.47 -7.16
CA LEU A 671 6.03 26.04 -5.84
C LEU A 671 6.71 27.41 -5.70
N LYS A 672 7.94 27.56 -6.19
CA LYS A 672 8.65 28.86 -6.19
C LYS A 672 7.86 29.93 -6.94
N GLY A 673 7.27 29.60 -8.09
CA GLY A 673 6.42 30.51 -8.87
C GLY A 673 5.16 30.91 -8.10
N TRP A 674 4.46 29.93 -7.51
CA TRP A 674 3.26 30.17 -6.71
C TRP A 674 3.53 31.07 -5.50
N LEU A 675 4.62 30.82 -4.76
CA LEU A 675 5.04 31.62 -3.62
C LEU A 675 5.34 33.08 -4.01
N LYS A 676 6.05 33.28 -5.14
CA LYS A 676 6.29 34.63 -5.68
C LYS A 676 4.98 35.34 -6.01
N GLY A 677 4.03 34.63 -6.63
CA GLY A 677 2.69 35.16 -6.90
C GLY A 677 1.93 35.57 -5.63
N LYS A 678 2.00 34.74 -4.57
CA LYS A 678 1.42 35.07 -3.25
C LYS A 678 2.10 36.30 -2.63
N ALA A 679 3.42 36.41 -2.69
CA ALA A 679 4.14 37.58 -2.18
C ALA A 679 3.80 38.86 -2.94
N THR A 680 3.70 38.80 -4.27
CA THR A 680 3.25 39.93 -5.09
C THR A 680 1.82 40.33 -4.75
N THR A 681 0.91 39.36 -4.63
CA THR A 681 -0.49 39.61 -4.25
C THR A 681 -0.58 40.26 -2.87
N ALA A 682 0.20 39.79 -1.90
CA ALA A 682 0.23 40.33 -0.56
C ALA A 682 0.83 41.76 -0.52
N ALA A 683 1.85 42.03 -1.34
CA ALA A 683 2.47 43.36 -1.47
C ALA A 683 1.57 44.40 -2.17
N MET A 684 0.61 43.97 -3.00
CA MET A 684 -0.33 44.85 -3.70
C MET A 684 -1.39 45.50 -2.78
N GLY A 685 -1.35 45.26 -1.47
CA GLY A 685 -2.16 46.01 -0.49
C GLY A 685 -3.58 45.48 -0.27
N LEU A 686 -3.87 44.22 -0.63
CA LEU A 686 -5.16 43.57 -0.32
C LEU A 686 -5.34 43.26 1.19
N ALA A 687 -4.38 43.64 2.03
CA ALA A 687 -4.42 43.46 3.49
C ALA A 687 -5.53 44.26 4.18
N GLU A 688 -6.03 45.34 3.55
CA GLU A 688 -7.16 46.14 4.05
C GLU A 688 -8.53 45.60 3.61
N GLY A 689 -8.60 44.34 3.18
CA GLY A 689 -9.83 43.65 2.81
C GLY A 689 -10.79 43.40 3.98
N PRO A 690 -11.97 42.79 3.72
CA PRO A 690 -13.02 42.62 4.73
C PRO A 690 -12.71 41.56 5.80
N PHE A 691 -11.50 40.97 5.79
CA PHE A 691 -11.07 39.93 6.70
C PHE A 691 -9.64 40.19 7.19
N LYS A 692 -9.33 39.73 8.41
CA LYS A 692 -7.97 39.76 8.96
C LYS A 692 -7.06 38.78 8.18
N THR A 693 -5.87 39.23 7.77
CA THR A 693 -4.81 38.39 7.19
C THR A 693 -3.42 38.79 7.67
N LEU A 694 -2.54 37.81 7.81
CA LEU A 694 -1.11 37.95 8.07
C LEU A 694 -0.26 37.59 6.85
N ALA A 695 -0.86 37.21 5.73
CA ALA A 695 -0.15 36.90 4.49
C ALA A 695 0.90 37.96 4.08
N PRO A 696 0.68 39.29 4.21
CA PRO A 696 1.72 40.30 3.92
C PRO A 696 2.95 40.25 4.82
N GLN A 697 2.85 39.66 6.01
CA GLN A 697 3.96 39.49 6.94
C GLN A 697 4.77 38.22 6.63
N HIS A 698 4.11 37.19 6.12
CA HIS A 698 4.74 35.89 5.88
C HIS A 698 5.19 35.70 4.41
N PHE A 699 4.41 36.17 3.44
CA PHE A 699 4.77 36.12 2.02
C PHE A 699 5.50 37.40 1.60
N THR A 700 6.75 37.53 2.03
CA THR A 700 7.60 38.66 1.62
C THR A 700 8.69 38.19 0.65
N HIS A 701 9.01 39.02 -0.35
CA HIS A 701 10.07 38.71 -1.31
C HIS A 701 11.43 38.38 -0.64
N PRO A 702 11.88 39.09 0.42
CA PRO A 702 13.11 38.75 1.13
C PRO A 702 13.10 37.34 1.76
N LEU A 703 11.99 36.94 2.39
CA LEU A 703 11.87 35.59 2.97
C LEU A 703 11.91 34.51 1.88
N LEU A 704 11.32 34.79 0.72
CA LEU A 704 11.37 33.88 -0.43
C LEU A 704 12.78 33.75 -1.01
N GLU A 705 13.52 34.86 -1.12
CA GLU A 705 14.92 34.84 -1.57
C GLU A 705 15.78 33.99 -0.63
N GLN A 706 15.60 34.14 0.69
CA GLN A 706 16.29 33.31 1.68
C GLN A 706 15.93 31.82 1.53
N LEU A 707 14.64 31.50 1.35
CA LEU A 707 14.19 30.13 1.12
C LEU A 707 14.79 29.53 -0.16
N PHE A 708 14.88 30.31 -1.24
CA PHE A 708 15.34 29.83 -2.54
C PHE A 708 16.85 29.73 -2.66
N ALA A 709 17.60 30.45 -1.82
CA ALA A 709 19.06 30.39 -1.79
C ALA A 709 19.57 29.01 -1.38
N ASN A 710 18.87 28.30 -0.47
CA ASN A 710 19.26 26.98 -0.01
C ASN A 710 18.04 26.09 0.29
N PRO A 711 17.34 25.59 -0.75
CA PRO A 711 16.14 24.79 -0.56
C PRO A 711 16.50 23.41 0.00
N LEU A 712 15.78 22.99 1.04
CA LEU A 712 15.89 21.63 1.56
C LEU A 712 15.45 20.62 0.48
N THR A 713 16.30 19.64 0.22
CA THR A 713 16.09 18.54 -0.73
C THR A 713 16.62 17.25 -0.12
N ALA A 714 16.09 16.09 -0.52
CA ALA A 714 16.65 14.80 -0.10
C ALA A 714 18.11 14.67 -0.55
N ASP A 715 18.95 14.02 0.25
CA ASP A 715 20.34 13.74 -0.13
C ASP A 715 20.42 12.73 -1.27
N LYS A 716 21.45 12.87 -2.10
CA LYS A 716 21.82 11.81 -3.05
C LYS A 716 22.18 10.55 -2.25
N GLY A 717 21.56 9.42 -2.60
CA GLY A 717 21.75 8.14 -1.91
C GLY A 717 20.94 7.98 -0.62
N ALA A 718 19.97 8.88 -0.35
CA ALA A 718 18.98 8.65 0.70
C ALA A 718 18.24 7.33 0.45
N LYS A 719 18.03 6.56 1.53
CA LYS A 719 17.37 5.25 1.46
C LYS A 719 15.87 5.39 1.73
N TYR A 720 15.06 4.76 0.90
CA TYR A 720 13.62 4.70 1.05
C TYR A 720 13.21 3.28 1.43
N ALA A 721 12.21 3.16 2.31
CA ALA A 721 11.66 1.88 2.71
C ALA A 721 10.88 1.20 1.57
N LYS A 722 10.33 2.02 0.67
CA LYS A 722 9.59 1.58 -0.51
C LYS A 722 9.71 2.60 -1.63
N GLU A 723 9.77 2.14 -2.87
CA GLU A 723 9.70 2.99 -4.06
C GLU A 723 8.52 2.53 -4.93
N LEU A 724 7.65 3.46 -5.29
CA LEU A 724 6.48 3.26 -6.14
C LEU A 724 6.53 4.24 -7.30
N PHE A 725 5.87 3.91 -8.42
CA PHE A 725 5.67 4.85 -9.50
C PHE A 725 4.25 4.81 -10.07
N LEU A 726 3.82 5.94 -10.62
CA LEU A 726 2.54 6.12 -11.32
C LEU A 726 2.74 7.03 -12.54
N ASP A 727 2.41 6.55 -13.74
CA ASP A 727 2.43 7.36 -14.96
C ASP A 727 1.13 8.14 -15.09
N LEU A 728 1.23 9.46 -14.90
CA LEU A 728 0.09 10.37 -14.96
C LEU A 728 -0.57 10.37 -16.33
N SER A 729 0.19 10.16 -17.42
CA SER A 729 -0.32 10.18 -18.80
C SER A 729 -1.31 9.06 -19.07
N THR A 730 -1.29 8.02 -18.22
CA THR A 730 -2.16 6.85 -18.34
C THR A 730 -3.43 6.96 -17.50
N LEU A 731 -3.63 8.07 -16.80
CA LEU A 731 -4.83 8.29 -16.01
C LEU A 731 -6.01 8.76 -16.85
N SER A 732 -7.20 8.44 -16.35
CA SER A 732 -8.49 9.02 -16.77
C SER A 732 -9.15 9.66 -15.56
N PRO A 733 -10.27 10.40 -15.71
CA PRO A 733 -11.06 10.82 -14.56
C PRO A 733 -11.51 9.61 -13.74
N TYR A 734 -11.40 9.68 -12.41
CA TYR A 734 -11.75 8.64 -11.47
C TYR A 734 -12.78 9.14 -10.46
N VAL A 735 -13.66 8.24 -10.05
CA VAL A 735 -14.58 8.47 -8.94
C VAL A 735 -14.39 7.36 -7.94
N SER A 736 -14.30 7.74 -6.66
CA SER A 736 -14.21 6.79 -5.56
C SER A 736 -15.59 6.49 -4.98
N GLY A 737 -15.95 5.21 -4.83
CA GLY A 737 -17.16 4.76 -4.14
C GLY A 737 -17.99 3.72 -4.89
N PRO A 738 -19.17 3.36 -4.34
CA PRO A 738 -19.80 3.99 -3.18
C PRO A 738 -19.16 3.57 -1.85
N ASN A 739 -19.22 4.46 -0.87
CA ASN A 739 -18.98 4.21 0.56
C ASN A 739 -17.60 3.68 0.99
N SER A 740 -16.62 3.69 0.08
CA SER A 740 -15.22 3.39 0.36
C SER A 740 -14.32 4.23 -0.54
N VAL A 741 -13.24 4.76 0.04
CA VAL A 741 -12.24 5.56 -0.70
C VAL A 741 -11.32 4.70 -1.56
N LYS A 742 -11.16 3.42 -1.19
CA LYS A 742 -10.33 2.45 -1.91
C LYS A 742 -11.02 1.88 -3.16
N VAL A 743 -12.31 2.14 -3.35
CA VAL A 743 -13.04 1.71 -4.56
C VAL A 743 -12.89 2.80 -5.62
N ALA A 744 -11.82 2.78 -6.41
CA ALA A 744 -11.60 3.74 -7.49
C ALA A 744 -12.08 3.17 -8.84
N THR A 745 -13.09 3.81 -9.44
CA THR A 745 -13.65 3.40 -10.74
C THR A 745 -13.43 4.50 -11.78
N PRO A 746 -12.97 4.19 -13.00
CA PRO A 746 -12.94 5.16 -14.09
C PRO A 746 -14.33 5.76 -14.33
N LEU A 747 -14.39 7.09 -14.51
CA LEU A 747 -15.67 7.80 -14.63
C LEU A 747 -16.54 7.27 -15.76
N LYS A 748 -15.93 6.92 -16.90
CA LYS A 748 -16.61 6.36 -18.08
C LYS A 748 -17.46 5.12 -17.74
N ASP A 749 -16.98 4.28 -16.83
CA ASP A 749 -17.66 3.04 -16.45
C ASP A 749 -18.85 3.33 -15.53
N LEU A 750 -18.78 4.38 -14.72
CA LEU A 750 -19.88 4.83 -13.88
C LEU A 750 -20.95 5.59 -14.68
N GLU A 751 -20.55 6.36 -15.69
CA GLU A 751 -21.46 7.01 -16.63
C GLU A 751 -22.35 6.00 -17.35
N ALA A 752 -21.78 4.85 -17.74
CA ALA A 752 -22.51 3.76 -18.38
C ALA A 752 -23.58 3.13 -17.46
N GLN A 753 -23.41 3.20 -16.14
CA GLN A 753 -24.36 2.68 -15.16
C GLN A 753 -25.56 3.61 -14.93
N ASN A 754 -25.52 4.85 -15.42
CA ASN A 754 -26.60 5.81 -15.33
C ASN A 754 -27.13 6.02 -13.89
N ILE A 755 -26.21 6.08 -12.92
CA ILE A 755 -26.51 6.20 -11.50
C ILE A 755 -27.09 7.58 -11.20
N LYS A 756 -28.35 7.62 -10.76
CA LYS A 756 -29.01 8.87 -10.33
C LYS A 756 -28.30 9.49 -9.14
N VAL A 757 -28.16 10.81 -9.15
CA VAL A 757 -27.63 11.62 -8.04
C VAL A 757 -28.78 12.39 -7.41
N ASN A 758 -28.77 12.49 -6.08
CA ASN A 758 -29.71 13.33 -5.30
C ASN A 758 -29.03 14.60 -4.81
N LYS A 759 -27.77 14.49 -4.37
CA LYS A 759 -27.05 15.63 -3.78
C LYS A 759 -25.63 15.71 -4.32
N ALA A 760 -25.19 16.93 -4.61
CA ALA A 760 -23.84 17.25 -5.04
C ALA A 760 -23.19 18.23 -4.06
N TYR A 761 -21.90 18.07 -3.79
CA TYR A 761 -21.19 18.85 -2.77
C TYR A 761 -19.82 19.34 -3.26
N LEU A 762 -19.68 20.65 -3.46
CA LEU A 762 -18.40 21.32 -3.69
C LEU A 762 -18.00 22.08 -2.41
N VAL A 763 -17.37 21.35 -1.51
CA VAL A 763 -17.04 21.78 -0.14
C VAL A 763 -15.72 21.12 0.29
N SER A 764 -15.28 21.41 1.52
CA SER A 764 -14.08 20.86 2.20
C SER A 764 -12.75 21.52 1.83
N CYS A 765 -11.73 21.22 2.64
CA CYS A 765 -10.34 21.61 2.40
C CYS A 765 -9.70 20.88 1.21
N THR A 766 -10.31 19.77 0.75
CA THR A 766 -9.73 18.93 -0.30
C THR A 766 -9.85 19.60 -1.66
N ASN A 767 -11.03 20.08 -2.03
CA ASN A 767 -11.30 20.78 -3.29
C ASN A 767 -12.45 21.77 -3.11
N SER A 768 -12.11 23.03 -2.80
CA SER A 768 -13.04 24.16 -2.78
C SER A 768 -12.34 25.52 -2.79
N ARG A 769 -11.14 25.57 -3.39
CA ARG A 769 -10.43 26.83 -3.66
C ARG A 769 -11.05 27.52 -4.87
N ALA A 770 -10.68 28.77 -5.14
CA ALA A 770 -11.16 29.54 -6.27
C ALA A 770 -10.94 28.80 -7.61
N SER A 771 -9.83 28.08 -7.75
CA SER A 771 -9.54 27.23 -8.91
C SER A 771 -10.49 26.04 -9.05
N ASP A 772 -10.85 25.38 -7.94
CA ASP A 772 -11.83 24.28 -7.90
C ASP A 772 -13.24 24.80 -8.26
N ILE A 773 -13.61 25.97 -7.72
CA ILE A 773 -14.88 26.65 -8.01
C ILE A 773 -14.95 27.07 -9.48
N ALA A 774 -13.86 27.59 -10.04
CA ALA A 774 -13.76 27.93 -11.45
C ALA A 774 -13.93 26.69 -12.35
N ALA A 775 -13.32 25.55 -12.00
CA ALA A 775 -13.51 24.30 -12.72
C ALA A 775 -14.96 23.83 -12.70
N ALA A 776 -15.63 23.87 -11.54
CA ALA A 776 -17.06 23.56 -11.44
C ALA A 776 -17.94 24.55 -12.24
N ALA A 777 -17.68 25.86 -12.13
CA ALA A 777 -18.43 26.89 -12.83
C ALA A 777 -18.27 26.79 -14.35
N ARG A 778 -17.10 26.40 -14.83
CA ARG A 778 -16.81 26.20 -16.26
C ARG A 778 -17.75 25.18 -16.89
N VAL A 779 -18.16 24.12 -16.18
CA VAL A 779 -19.15 23.14 -16.67
C VAL A 779 -20.46 23.83 -17.04
N PHE A 780 -20.97 24.70 -16.18
CA PHE A 780 -22.21 25.44 -16.42
C PHE A 780 -22.02 26.55 -17.47
N LYS A 781 -20.87 27.24 -17.48
CA LYS A 781 -20.56 28.28 -18.47
C LYS A 781 -20.46 27.71 -19.89
N GLU A 782 -19.75 26.60 -20.10
CA GLU A 782 -19.66 25.95 -21.42
C GLU A 782 -21.03 25.40 -21.87
N ALA A 783 -21.83 24.88 -20.93
CA ALA A 783 -23.21 24.48 -21.22
C ALA A 783 -24.10 25.68 -21.59
N ALA A 784 -23.86 26.86 -21.00
CA ALA A 784 -24.56 28.10 -21.34
C ALA A 784 -24.22 28.57 -22.75
N GLU A 785 -22.93 28.53 -23.12
CA GLU A 785 -22.46 28.90 -24.48
C GLU A 785 -23.14 28.05 -25.56
N LYS A 786 -23.28 26.74 -25.31
CA LYS A 786 -23.99 25.81 -26.20
C LYS A 786 -25.50 26.07 -26.28
N ASN A 787 -26.08 26.75 -25.28
CA ASN A 787 -27.52 26.99 -25.12
C ASN A 787 -27.92 28.48 -25.23
N GLY A 788 -27.23 29.25 -26.08
CA GLY A 788 -27.61 30.65 -26.35
C GLY A 788 -27.24 31.64 -25.24
N GLY A 789 -26.22 31.32 -24.42
CA GLY A 789 -25.63 32.19 -23.41
C GLY A 789 -26.35 32.21 -22.06
N LYS A 790 -27.38 31.37 -21.86
CA LYS A 790 -28.10 31.29 -20.58
C LYS A 790 -27.58 30.12 -19.75
N VAL A 791 -27.19 30.39 -18.51
CA VAL A 791 -26.75 29.37 -17.54
C VAL A 791 -27.87 28.36 -17.31
N PRO A 792 -27.64 27.05 -17.58
CA PRO A 792 -28.64 26.02 -17.33
C PRO A 792 -28.82 25.80 -15.82
N LYS A 793 -30.02 25.38 -15.43
CA LYS A 793 -30.31 25.03 -14.03
C LYS A 793 -29.80 23.63 -13.71
N ILE A 794 -29.47 23.40 -12.44
CA ILE A 794 -29.24 22.06 -11.89
C ILE A 794 -30.44 21.16 -12.18
N ALA A 795 -30.19 19.85 -12.33
CA ALA A 795 -31.22 18.90 -12.72
C ALA A 795 -32.35 18.79 -11.68
N ASP A 796 -33.57 18.53 -12.15
CA ASP A 796 -34.75 18.40 -11.30
C ASP A 796 -34.57 17.29 -10.26
N GLY A 797 -34.78 17.64 -8.99
CA GLY A 797 -34.62 16.72 -7.85
C GLY A 797 -33.18 16.52 -7.39
N VAL A 798 -32.23 17.33 -7.86
CA VAL A 798 -30.87 17.41 -7.32
C VAL A 798 -30.67 18.68 -6.51
N GLU A 799 -30.02 18.55 -5.36
CA GLU A 799 -29.53 19.68 -4.57
C GLU A 799 -28.01 19.81 -4.69
N PHE A 800 -27.52 20.98 -5.08
CA PHE A 800 -26.08 21.23 -5.21
C PHE A 800 -25.63 22.26 -4.17
N TYR A 801 -24.76 21.86 -3.26
CA TYR A 801 -24.23 22.70 -2.18
C TYR A 801 -22.79 23.14 -2.47
N VAL A 802 -22.50 24.42 -2.26
CA VAL A 802 -21.18 25.02 -2.53
C VAL A 802 -20.71 25.83 -1.32
N ALA A 803 -19.49 25.59 -0.86
CA ALA A 803 -18.85 26.35 0.23
C ALA A 803 -17.38 26.54 -0.10
N ALA A 804 -16.90 27.78 -0.24
CA ALA A 804 -15.48 28.04 -0.48
C ALA A 804 -14.61 27.57 0.70
N ALA A 805 -13.37 27.20 0.42
CA ALA A 805 -12.42 26.76 1.43
C ALA A 805 -12.08 27.87 2.44
N SER A 806 -12.17 29.14 2.03
CA SER A 806 -12.02 30.32 2.87
C SER A 806 -12.70 31.55 2.25
N ILE A 807 -12.84 32.62 3.03
CA ILE A 807 -13.34 33.92 2.53
C ILE A 807 -12.48 34.47 1.37
N PRO A 808 -11.13 34.49 1.44
CA PRO A 808 -10.30 34.87 0.30
C PRO A 808 -10.62 34.11 -0.98
N GLU A 809 -10.78 32.79 -0.89
CA GLU A 809 -11.08 31.94 -2.05
C GLU A 809 -12.50 32.22 -2.60
N GLN A 810 -13.47 32.51 -1.73
CA GLN A 810 -14.80 32.93 -2.14
C GLN A 810 -14.77 34.26 -2.90
N LEU A 811 -14.08 35.27 -2.35
CA LEU A 811 -14.00 36.59 -2.97
C LEU A 811 -13.31 36.53 -4.34
N ALA A 812 -12.26 35.72 -4.47
CA ALA A 812 -11.61 35.49 -5.76
C ALA A 812 -12.57 34.84 -6.78
N ALA A 813 -13.38 33.86 -6.36
CA ALA A 813 -14.38 33.23 -7.23
C ALA A 813 -15.56 34.18 -7.56
N GLU A 814 -15.95 35.07 -6.65
CA GLU A 814 -16.95 36.11 -6.88
C GLU A 814 -16.44 37.15 -7.90
N GLU A 815 -15.20 37.63 -7.74
CA GLU A 815 -14.56 38.58 -8.66
C GLU A 815 -14.43 38.01 -10.08
N ALA A 816 -14.09 36.72 -10.21
CA ALA A 816 -14.03 36.01 -11.48
C ALA A 816 -15.43 35.70 -12.08
N GLY A 817 -16.51 35.93 -11.33
CA GLY A 817 -17.88 35.57 -11.71
C GLY A 817 -18.16 34.07 -11.75
N ASP A 818 -17.27 33.24 -11.21
CA ASP A 818 -17.44 31.79 -11.10
C ASP A 818 -18.47 31.44 -10.03
N TRP A 819 -18.41 32.12 -8.88
CA TRP A 819 -19.39 31.96 -7.81
C TRP A 819 -20.81 32.25 -8.28
N GLN A 820 -21.00 33.38 -8.96
CA GLN A 820 -22.31 33.78 -9.48
C GLN A 820 -22.85 32.79 -10.52
N ALA A 821 -22.00 32.20 -11.38
CA ALA A 821 -22.44 31.21 -12.34
C ALA A 821 -23.02 29.95 -11.67
N LEU A 822 -22.46 29.52 -10.54
CA LEU A 822 -22.99 28.39 -9.77
C LEU A 822 -24.32 28.75 -9.08
N LEU A 823 -24.43 29.96 -8.52
CA LEU A 823 -25.69 30.44 -7.92
C LEU A 823 -26.80 30.60 -8.98
N ASP A 824 -26.45 31.12 -10.16
CA ASP A 824 -27.37 31.25 -11.29
C ASP A 824 -27.84 29.89 -11.80
N ALA A 825 -27.02 28.84 -11.68
CA ALA A 825 -27.43 27.46 -11.94
C ALA A 825 -28.37 26.89 -10.86
N GLY A 826 -28.46 27.51 -9.68
CA GLY A 826 -29.30 27.07 -8.56
C GLY A 826 -28.55 26.38 -7.43
N ALA A 827 -27.22 26.47 -7.38
CA ALA A 827 -26.45 25.98 -6.25
C ALA A 827 -26.78 26.76 -4.96
N THR A 828 -26.79 26.04 -3.83
CA THR A 828 -27.03 26.60 -2.50
C THR A 828 -25.69 26.94 -1.83
N PRO A 829 -25.41 28.22 -1.55
CA PRO A 829 -24.18 28.62 -0.89
C PRO A 829 -24.21 28.27 0.61
N LEU A 830 -23.07 27.86 1.14
CA LEU A 830 -22.83 27.66 2.57
C LEU A 830 -21.66 28.54 3.02
N LEU A 831 -21.57 28.74 4.33
CA LEU A 831 -20.43 29.45 4.93
C LEU A 831 -19.14 28.62 4.76
N PRO A 832 -17.97 29.27 4.59
CA PRO A 832 -16.69 28.57 4.61
C PRO A 832 -16.51 27.73 5.88
N GLY A 833 -16.32 26.42 5.69
CA GLY A 833 -16.24 25.43 6.75
C GLY A 833 -16.33 24.00 6.21
N CYS A 834 -16.17 23.00 7.09
CA CYS A 834 -16.15 21.59 6.72
C CYS A 834 -17.51 21.08 6.21
N ALA A 835 -18.60 21.53 6.83
CA ALA A 835 -19.97 21.17 6.47
C ALA A 835 -20.17 19.64 6.30
N GLN A 836 -20.74 19.19 5.18
CA GLN A 836 -21.13 17.79 4.97
C GLN A 836 -19.93 16.85 4.83
N CYS A 837 -18.72 17.38 4.60
CA CYS A 837 -17.48 16.60 4.60
C CYS A 837 -17.26 15.82 5.91
N ILE A 838 -17.78 16.34 7.02
CA ILE A 838 -17.71 15.74 8.35
C ILE A 838 -19.07 15.23 8.85
N GLY A 839 -20.09 15.23 8.00
CA GLY A 839 -21.44 14.81 8.36
C GLY A 839 -22.22 15.83 9.20
N LEU A 840 -21.87 17.12 9.13
CA LEU A 840 -22.57 18.21 9.83
C LEU A 840 -23.16 19.22 8.84
N GLY A 841 -24.10 20.05 9.32
CA GLY A 841 -24.72 21.13 8.55
C GLY A 841 -25.94 20.70 7.74
N THR A 842 -26.47 21.64 6.96
CA THR A 842 -27.67 21.45 6.13
C THR A 842 -27.41 20.50 4.97
N GLY A 843 -28.42 19.76 4.51
CA GLY A 843 -28.30 18.98 3.27
C GLY A 843 -27.53 17.66 3.39
N LEU A 844 -27.52 17.02 4.57
CA LEU A 844 -26.99 15.67 4.74
C LEU A 844 -27.75 14.65 3.87
N LEU A 845 -27.08 13.57 3.49
CA LEU A 845 -27.71 12.48 2.75
C LEU A 845 -28.74 11.74 3.61
N GLU A 846 -29.89 11.44 3.03
CA GLU A 846 -30.99 10.68 3.64
C GLU A 846 -30.93 9.20 3.20
N ALA A 847 -31.75 8.36 3.83
CA ALA A 847 -31.78 6.93 3.52
C ALA A 847 -32.16 6.68 2.04
N GLY A 848 -31.36 5.89 1.33
CA GLY A 848 -31.57 5.57 -0.08
C GLY A 848 -31.07 6.64 -1.07
N GLU A 849 -30.59 7.79 -0.61
CA GLU A 849 -30.05 8.83 -1.48
C GLU A 849 -28.62 8.53 -1.96
N VAL A 850 -28.29 9.09 -3.12
CA VAL A 850 -26.94 9.07 -3.69
C VAL A 850 -26.33 10.47 -3.68
N GLY A 851 -25.14 10.60 -3.10
CA GLY A 851 -24.36 11.83 -3.08
C GLY A 851 -23.05 11.73 -3.86
N ILE A 852 -22.64 12.81 -4.51
CA ILE A 852 -21.31 12.97 -5.13
C ILE A 852 -20.62 14.22 -4.54
N SER A 853 -19.37 14.07 -4.09
CA SER A 853 -18.67 15.13 -3.34
C SER A 853 -17.24 15.34 -3.81
N ALA A 854 -16.78 16.58 -3.78
CA ALA A 854 -15.37 16.93 -3.98
C ALA A 854 -14.49 16.69 -2.73
N SER A 855 -15.10 16.24 -1.62
CA SER A 855 -14.42 15.97 -0.34
C SER A 855 -13.61 14.67 -0.32
N ASN A 856 -12.99 14.33 0.81
CA ASN A 856 -12.02 13.24 0.93
C ASN A 856 -12.55 11.92 1.50
N ARG A 857 -13.70 11.89 2.19
CA ARG A 857 -14.22 10.67 2.85
C ARG A 857 -15.67 10.39 2.49
N ASN A 858 -15.95 9.13 2.15
CA ASN A 858 -17.29 8.65 1.80
C ASN A 858 -17.77 7.46 2.63
N PHE A 859 -17.11 7.05 3.72
CA PHE A 859 -17.51 5.87 4.51
C PHE A 859 -19.01 5.83 4.83
N LYS A 860 -19.59 4.64 4.98
CA LYS A 860 -21.00 4.46 5.32
C LYS A 860 -21.40 5.34 6.52
N GLY A 861 -22.37 6.23 6.33
CA GLY A 861 -22.84 7.19 7.35
C GLY A 861 -21.99 8.47 7.50
N ARG A 862 -20.93 8.65 6.72
CA ARG A 862 -20.04 9.82 6.83
C ARG A 862 -20.73 11.13 6.50
N MET A 863 -21.60 11.14 5.49
CA MET A 863 -22.26 12.35 4.98
C MET A 863 -23.75 12.42 5.35
N GLY A 864 -24.20 11.60 6.31
CA GLY A 864 -25.61 11.50 6.69
C GLY A 864 -26.01 10.06 7.02
N SER A 865 -27.12 9.60 6.46
CA SER A 865 -27.67 8.27 6.69
C SER A 865 -26.68 7.15 6.37
N THR A 866 -26.68 6.10 7.19
CA THR A 866 -25.90 4.88 6.89
C THR A 866 -26.46 4.13 5.67
N ASP A 867 -27.71 4.38 5.28
CA ASP A 867 -28.34 3.75 4.10
C ASP A 867 -28.16 4.56 2.81
N ALA A 868 -27.40 5.65 2.85
CA ALA A 868 -27.04 6.44 1.68
C ALA A 868 -25.80 5.87 0.95
N LYS A 869 -25.63 6.24 -0.32
CA LYS A 869 -24.43 5.94 -1.11
C LYS A 869 -23.68 7.24 -1.41
N ALA A 870 -22.45 7.37 -0.93
CA ALA A 870 -21.60 8.52 -1.17
C ALA A 870 -20.45 8.17 -2.13
N TYR A 871 -20.24 9.03 -3.12
CA TYR A 871 -19.17 8.98 -4.10
C TYR A 871 -18.28 10.24 -3.97
N LEU A 872 -17.01 10.10 -4.33
CA LEU A 872 -16.04 11.20 -4.36
C LEU A 872 -15.54 11.40 -5.78
N GLY A 873 -15.55 12.64 -6.28
CA GLY A 873 -15.06 12.99 -7.61
C GLY A 873 -14.39 14.36 -7.62
N SER A 874 -13.85 14.78 -8.76
CA SER A 874 -13.30 16.12 -8.92
C SER A 874 -14.41 17.19 -8.98
N PRO A 875 -14.09 18.49 -8.76
CA PRO A 875 -15.08 19.58 -8.83
C PRO A 875 -15.93 19.60 -10.09
N GLU A 876 -15.31 19.37 -11.25
CA GLU A 876 -15.99 19.35 -12.54
C GLU A 876 -16.89 18.11 -12.72
N VAL A 877 -16.52 16.96 -12.15
CA VAL A 877 -17.37 15.76 -12.14
C VAL A 877 -18.59 15.96 -11.22
N VAL A 878 -18.39 16.58 -10.05
CA VAL A 878 -19.48 16.95 -9.13
C VAL A 878 -20.45 17.91 -9.83
N ALA A 879 -19.94 18.96 -10.48
CA ALA A 879 -20.75 19.94 -11.19
C ALA A 879 -21.49 19.34 -12.40
N ALA A 880 -20.83 18.51 -13.20
CA ALA A 880 -21.45 17.81 -14.32
C ALA A 880 -22.53 16.84 -13.84
N SER A 881 -22.31 16.17 -12.71
CA SER A 881 -23.31 15.30 -12.10
C SER A 881 -24.53 16.09 -11.59
N ALA A 882 -24.32 17.27 -11.02
CA ALA A 882 -25.40 18.17 -10.60
C ALA A 882 -26.21 18.71 -11.78
N LEU A 883 -25.53 19.05 -12.88
CA LEU A 883 -26.17 19.54 -14.11
C LEU A 883 -27.02 18.45 -14.78
N THR A 884 -26.60 17.19 -14.74
CA THR A 884 -27.24 16.09 -15.49
C THR A 884 -28.19 15.22 -14.65
N GLY A 885 -28.12 15.29 -13.32
CA GLY A 885 -28.96 14.49 -12.43
C GLY A 885 -28.44 13.08 -12.14
N LYS A 886 -27.25 12.75 -12.63
CA LYS A 886 -26.64 11.42 -12.58
C LYS A 886 -25.12 11.53 -12.60
N LEU A 887 -24.40 10.51 -12.14
CA LEU A 887 -22.94 10.52 -12.20
C LEU A 887 -22.46 10.72 -13.65
N SER A 888 -21.83 11.87 -13.90
CA SER A 888 -21.39 12.31 -15.22
C SER A 888 -20.14 13.18 -15.14
N GLY A 889 -19.35 13.19 -16.21
CA GLY A 889 -18.23 14.10 -16.40
C GLY A 889 -18.54 15.25 -17.37
N PRO A 890 -17.67 16.26 -17.44
CA PRO A 890 -17.82 17.38 -18.37
C PRO A 890 -17.45 17.03 -19.82
N GLY A 891 -16.88 15.85 -20.08
CA GLY A 891 -16.42 15.42 -21.40
C GLY A 891 -15.13 16.10 -21.87
N TRP A 892 -14.34 16.67 -20.96
CA TRP A 892 -13.05 17.31 -21.29
C TRP A 892 -11.91 16.33 -21.51
N TYR A 893 -12.06 15.10 -21.02
CA TYR A 893 -11.03 14.08 -21.11
C TYR A 893 -10.84 13.60 -22.55
N GLN A 894 -9.59 13.57 -22.99
CA GLN A 894 -9.18 12.98 -24.26
C GLN A 894 -8.34 11.75 -23.97
N ALA A 895 -8.88 10.57 -24.30
CA ALA A 895 -8.17 9.31 -24.08
C ALA A 895 -6.90 9.26 -24.95
N PRO A 896 -5.73 8.97 -24.36
CA PRO A 896 -4.51 8.72 -25.13
C PRO A 896 -4.69 7.53 -26.08
N GLU A 897 -4.13 7.60 -27.29
CA GLU A 897 -4.20 6.51 -28.27
C GLU A 897 -3.50 5.24 -27.76
N GLY A 898 -4.15 4.09 -27.89
CA GLY A 898 -3.57 2.78 -27.54
C GLY A 898 -3.50 2.47 -26.04
N LEU A 899 -4.08 3.32 -25.17
CA LEU A 899 -4.07 3.10 -23.73
C LEU A 899 -5.18 2.14 -23.29
N THR A 900 -4.79 1.00 -22.71
CA THR A 900 -5.73 0.01 -22.16
C THR A 900 -5.76 -0.02 -20.63
N GLU A 901 -4.66 0.37 -19.96
CA GLU A 901 -4.47 0.21 -18.51
C GLU A 901 -3.63 1.35 -17.93
N VAL A 902 -3.82 1.66 -16.64
CA VAL A 902 -2.97 2.63 -15.90
C VAL A 902 -1.61 2.01 -15.63
N VAL A 903 -0.53 2.68 -16.05
CA VAL A 903 0.85 2.25 -15.84
C VAL A 903 1.34 2.68 -14.46
N ARG A 904 1.71 1.69 -13.65
CA ARG A 904 2.09 1.86 -12.24
C ARG A 904 2.89 0.64 -11.75
N GLY A 905 3.59 0.77 -10.63
CA GLY A 905 4.24 -0.37 -9.99
C GLY A 905 5.22 0.01 -8.89
N GLU A 906 6.06 -0.94 -8.50
CA GLU A 906 7.19 -0.71 -7.60
C GLU A 906 8.44 -0.26 -8.41
N GLY A 907 9.27 0.60 -7.82
CA GLY A 907 10.48 1.14 -8.42
C GLY A 907 10.38 2.62 -8.85
N ASP A 908 11.23 3.01 -9.80
CA ASP A 908 11.39 4.39 -10.28
C ASP A 908 10.54 4.74 -11.51
N GLY A 909 9.87 3.77 -12.11
CA GLY A 909 9.02 3.95 -13.30
C GLY A 909 9.78 4.22 -14.60
N ILE A 910 11.11 4.07 -14.63
CA ILE A 910 11.90 4.20 -15.85
C ILE A 910 11.82 2.90 -16.64
N ARG A 911 11.43 2.96 -17.92
CA ARG A 911 11.38 1.78 -18.79
C ARG A 911 12.79 1.26 -19.03
N GLU A 912 12.96 -0.06 -19.09
CA GLU A 912 14.28 -0.68 -19.33
C GLU A 912 14.93 -0.20 -20.64
N GLU A 913 14.13 0.06 -21.67
CA GLU A 913 14.59 0.64 -22.94
C GLU A 913 15.17 2.06 -22.75
N ASP A 914 14.52 2.91 -21.95
CA ASP A 914 14.98 4.26 -21.61
C ASP A 914 16.22 4.21 -20.71
N ARG A 915 16.35 3.17 -19.86
CA ARG A 915 17.59 2.91 -19.10
C ARG A 915 18.75 2.56 -20.01
N MET A 916 18.53 1.75 -21.05
CA MET A 916 19.56 1.42 -22.02
C MET A 916 19.98 2.65 -22.84
N LEU A 917 19.02 3.47 -23.28
CA LEU A 917 19.29 4.75 -23.95
C LEU A 917 20.01 5.75 -23.05
N THR A 918 19.64 5.88 -21.77
CA THR A 918 20.36 6.75 -20.82
C THR A 918 21.72 6.20 -20.44
N ALA A 919 21.90 4.88 -20.39
CA ALA A 919 23.21 4.24 -20.21
C ALA A 919 24.10 4.45 -21.43
N GLU A 920 23.57 4.34 -22.65
CA GLU A 920 24.28 4.64 -23.90
C GLU A 920 24.61 6.12 -24.03
N GLN A 921 23.68 7.02 -23.69
CA GLN A 921 23.92 8.46 -23.65
C GLN A 921 24.89 8.84 -22.53
N ALA A 922 24.81 8.20 -21.35
CA ALA A 922 25.77 8.38 -20.28
C ALA A 922 27.14 7.83 -20.68
N LEU A 923 27.19 6.73 -21.43
CA LEU A 923 28.40 6.15 -22.01
C LEU A 923 28.96 7.04 -23.12
N GLU A 924 28.14 7.65 -23.97
CA GLU A 924 28.55 8.67 -24.96
C GLU A 924 29.03 9.95 -24.28
N LYS A 925 28.40 10.37 -23.17
CA LYS A 925 28.84 11.52 -22.36
C LYS A 925 30.13 11.22 -21.62
N LEU A 926 30.32 9.97 -21.17
CA LEU A 926 31.57 9.45 -20.64
C LEU A 926 32.64 9.37 -21.73
N ILE A 927 32.31 8.91 -22.95
CA ILE A 927 33.22 8.87 -24.10
C ILE A 927 33.61 10.29 -24.53
N GLY A 928 32.68 11.25 -24.55
CA GLY A 928 32.94 12.67 -24.79
C GLY A 928 33.68 13.39 -23.65
N GLN A 929 33.71 12.81 -22.46
CA GLN A 929 34.55 13.25 -21.33
C GLN A 929 35.89 12.51 -21.25
N ILE A 930 36.01 11.34 -21.91
CA ILE A 930 37.22 10.52 -22.02
C ILE A 930 38.24 11.12 -23.00
N ASP A 931 37.82 11.99 -23.93
CA ASP A 931 38.75 12.73 -24.80
C ASP A 931 39.58 13.80 -24.06
N ASN A 932 39.28 14.11 -22.80
CA ASN A 932 40.02 15.10 -22.00
C ASN A 932 40.74 14.56 -20.75
N LEU A 933 40.71 13.26 -20.47
CA LEU A 933 41.40 12.67 -19.31
C LEU A 933 41.99 11.28 -19.62
N VAL A 934 42.84 11.21 -20.63
CA VAL A 934 43.83 10.12 -20.77
C VAL A 934 45.16 10.58 -20.16
N ALA A 935 45.26 10.49 -18.83
CA ALA A 935 46.51 10.30 -18.11
C ALA A 935 46.20 9.87 -16.67
N ASP A 936 46.79 8.74 -16.27
CA ASP A 936 46.87 8.19 -14.92
C ASP A 936 45.64 7.50 -14.33
N GLY A 937 45.42 6.27 -14.80
CA GLY A 937 44.71 5.24 -14.04
C GLY A 937 45.39 3.90 -14.19
N GLU A 938 46.06 3.42 -13.14
CA GLU A 938 46.05 2.00 -12.72
C GLU A 938 46.93 1.75 -11.47
N LYS A 939 46.28 1.47 -10.34
CA LYS A 939 46.54 0.35 -9.41
C LYS A 939 45.85 0.58 -8.06
N LYS A 940 44.86 -0.27 -7.72
CA LYS A 940 44.71 -1.02 -6.45
C LYS A 940 43.29 -1.54 -6.30
N PHE A 941 43.11 -2.86 -6.41
CA PHE A 941 42.08 -3.59 -5.69
C PHE A 941 42.71 -4.86 -5.12
N ALA A 942 42.78 -4.92 -3.80
CA ALA A 942 42.90 -6.13 -3.02
C ALA A 942 41.65 -6.22 -2.12
N PRO A 943 41.17 -7.42 -1.78
CA PRO A 943 39.95 -7.59 -1.00
C PRO A 943 40.25 -7.42 0.50
N GLU A 944 39.44 -6.64 1.21
CA GLU A 944 39.37 -6.70 2.67
C GLU A 944 38.19 -7.58 3.09
N GLU A 945 38.48 -8.50 3.98
CA GLU A 945 37.58 -9.41 4.67
C GLU A 945 36.61 -8.61 5.57
N SER A 946 35.33 -8.91 5.48
CA SER A 946 34.32 -8.37 6.39
C SER A 946 34.28 -9.20 7.66
N GLU A 947 34.81 -8.64 8.74
CA GLU A 947 34.55 -9.09 10.11
C GLU A 947 33.07 -8.89 10.47
N GLU A 948 32.47 -9.90 11.11
CA GLU A 948 31.15 -9.79 11.72
C GLU A 948 31.19 -8.86 12.96
N PRO A 949 30.22 -7.97 13.16
CA PRO A 949 30.12 -7.23 14.41
C PRO A 949 29.44 -8.13 15.46
N SER A 950 30.26 -8.80 16.27
CA SER A 950 29.84 -9.29 17.58
C SER A 950 29.88 -8.13 18.59
N GLY A 951 28.72 -7.65 19.02
CA GLY A 951 28.61 -6.68 20.11
C GLY A 951 27.19 -6.61 20.65
N ASP A 952 26.93 -7.29 21.77
CA ASP A 952 25.75 -7.06 22.61
C ASP A 952 25.87 -5.63 23.18
N SER A 953 25.35 -4.62 22.47
CA SER A 953 25.18 -3.28 23.01
C SER A 953 23.99 -3.30 23.96
N LEU A 954 24.23 -3.06 25.25
CA LEU A 954 23.17 -2.95 26.25
C LEU A 954 22.42 -1.62 26.05
N THR A 955 21.11 -1.68 25.90
CA THR A 955 20.24 -0.50 25.84
C THR A 955 20.22 0.18 27.22
N GLU A 956 20.33 1.51 27.24
CA GLU A 956 20.26 2.29 28.47
C GLU A 956 18.80 2.31 28.98
N VAL A 957 18.60 1.90 30.24
CA VAL A 957 17.27 1.89 30.88
C VAL A 957 17.13 3.15 31.73
N TYR A 958 16.13 3.97 31.41
CA TYR A 958 15.85 5.22 32.13
C TYR A 958 15.44 4.91 33.59
N PRO A 959 15.91 5.67 34.60
CA PRO A 959 15.54 5.46 35.99
C PRO A 959 14.02 5.45 36.21
N GLY A 960 13.48 4.34 36.75
CA GLY A 960 12.04 4.15 36.96
C GLY A 960 11.30 3.46 35.82
N PHE A 961 11.96 3.20 34.67
CA PHE A 961 11.42 2.32 33.63
C PHE A 961 11.68 0.84 34.01
N PRO A 962 10.74 -0.08 33.76
CA PRO A 962 10.93 -1.48 34.11
C PRO A 962 12.08 -2.12 33.31
N GLU A 963 13.03 -2.77 33.99
CA GLU A 963 14.11 -3.51 33.30
C GLU A 963 13.60 -4.78 32.61
N ARG A 964 12.49 -5.34 33.12
CA ARG A 964 11.88 -6.57 32.63
C ARG A 964 10.37 -6.54 32.82
N VAL A 965 9.63 -6.99 31.80
CA VAL A 965 8.17 -7.17 31.85
C VAL A 965 7.86 -8.63 31.53
N SER A 966 7.05 -9.31 32.34
CA SER A 966 6.73 -10.72 32.13
C SER A 966 5.29 -11.03 32.52
N GLY A 967 4.66 -11.95 31.78
CA GLY A 967 3.28 -12.37 32.03
C GLY A 967 2.87 -13.56 31.17
N GLU A 968 1.68 -14.11 31.45
CA GLU A 968 1.06 -15.14 30.61
C GLU A 968 0.47 -14.49 29.35
N ILE A 969 0.60 -15.16 28.21
CA ILE A 969 0.00 -14.72 26.95
C ILE A 969 -1.50 -15.00 26.97
N VAL A 970 -2.28 -13.92 26.90
CA VAL A 970 -3.70 -13.94 26.54
C VAL A 970 -3.81 -13.58 25.07
N PHE A 971 -4.15 -14.56 24.25
CA PHE A 971 -4.18 -14.44 22.79
C PHE A 971 -5.60 -14.13 22.30
N CYS A 972 -5.74 -13.02 21.58
CA CYS A 972 -6.93 -12.61 20.85
C CYS A 972 -6.64 -12.70 19.35
N ASP A 973 -7.02 -13.81 18.71
CA ASP A 973 -6.66 -14.09 17.32
C ASP A 973 -7.57 -13.37 16.31
N ALA A 974 -7.42 -12.05 16.21
CA ALA A 974 -8.04 -11.29 15.16
C ALA A 974 -7.15 -10.14 14.67
N ASP A 975 -7.17 -9.95 13.36
CA ASP A 975 -6.59 -8.78 12.70
C ASP A 975 -7.61 -7.65 12.71
N ASN A 976 -7.14 -6.40 12.62
CA ASN A 976 -7.97 -5.20 12.52
C ASN A 976 -8.95 -5.01 13.69
N ILE A 977 -8.59 -5.45 14.91
CA ILE A 977 -9.35 -5.07 16.10
C ILE A 977 -9.21 -3.56 16.27
N ASN A 978 -10.26 -2.84 15.90
CA ASN A 978 -10.28 -1.38 15.93
C ASN A 978 -10.51 -0.85 17.36
N THR A 979 -10.38 0.47 17.54
CA THR A 979 -10.59 1.09 18.86
C THR A 979 -12.00 0.93 19.42
N ASP A 980 -13.02 0.69 18.58
CA ASP A 980 -14.37 0.29 19.01
C ASP A 980 -14.41 -1.12 19.58
N GLY A 981 -13.61 -2.05 19.03
CA GLY A 981 -13.41 -3.40 19.54
C GLY A 981 -12.76 -3.41 20.92
N ILE A 982 -11.81 -2.48 21.14
CA ILE A 982 -11.07 -2.33 22.41
C ILE A 982 -11.91 -1.60 23.47
N TYR A 983 -12.53 -0.47 23.12
CA TYR A 983 -13.35 0.32 24.03
C TYR A 983 -14.64 0.77 23.33
N PRO A 984 -15.81 0.25 23.76
CA PRO A 984 -17.06 0.50 23.04
C PRO A 984 -17.41 1.99 22.92
N GLY A 985 -17.75 2.42 21.69
CA GLY A 985 -18.07 3.82 21.38
C GLY A 985 -19.10 4.47 22.30
N LYS A 986 -20.07 3.69 22.82
CA LYS A 986 -21.11 4.17 23.75
C LYS A 986 -20.56 4.79 25.04
N TYR A 987 -19.34 4.42 25.46
CA TYR A 987 -18.68 4.97 26.66
C TYR A 987 -17.67 6.07 26.35
N THR A 988 -17.45 6.43 25.08
CA THR A 988 -16.37 7.34 24.67
C THR A 988 -16.60 8.79 25.09
N TYR A 989 -17.86 9.21 25.23
CA TYR A 989 -18.24 10.59 25.59
C TYR A 989 -18.85 10.69 26.99
N GLN A 990 -18.59 9.68 27.83
CA GLN A 990 -18.95 9.69 29.23
C GLN A 990 -17.66 10.00 30.00
N ASP A 991 -17.52 11.25 30.46
CA ASP A 991 -16.28 11.74 31.08
C ASP A 991 -16.10 11.26 32.54
N ASP A 992 -17.10 10.57 33.10
CA ASP A 992 -17.18 10.11 34.49
C ASP A 992 -17.06 8.57 34.64
N VAL A 993 -16.65 7.86 33.59
CA VAL A 993 -16.47 6.40 33.64
C VAL A 993 -15.33 6.05 34.59
N SER A 994 -15.63 5.30 35.65
CA SER A 994 -14.63 4.84 36.63
C SER A 994 -13.63 3.87 35.99
N GLN A 995 -12.40 3.81 36.52
CA GLN A 995 -11.39 2.84 36.05
C GLN A 995 -11.90 1.40 36.14
N GLU A 996 -12.68 1.06 37.17
CA GLU A 996 -13.32 -0.25 37.31
C GLU A 996 -14.27 -0.54 36.14
N THR A 997 -15.09 0.43 35.76
CA THR A 997 -15.98 0.32 34.60
C THR A 997 -15.19 0.20 33.31
N MET A 998 -14.12 0.99 33.14
CA MET A 998 -13.23 0.88 31.97
C MET A 998 -12.61 -0.51 31.85
N ALA A 999 -12.13 -1.09 32.96
CA ALA A 999 -11.60 -2.44 33.01
C ALA A 999 -12.67 -3.51 32.70
N GLN A 1000 -13.91 -3.28 33.15
CA GLN A 1000 -15.03 -4.19 32.88
C GLN A 1000 -15.40 -4.21 31.39
N VAL A 1001 -15.41 -3.05 30.72
CA VAL A 1001 -15.83 -2.93 29.32
C VAL A 1001 -14.69 -3.11 28.32
N CYS A 1002 -13.45 -3.22 28.78
CA CYS A 1002 -12.27 -3.45 27.96
C CYS A 1002 -12.44 -4.71 27.08
N MET A 1003 -12.22 -4.55 25.77
CA MET A 1003 -12.38 -5.54 24.71
C MET A 1003 -13.78 -6.16 24.57
N SER A 1004 -14.81 -5.62 25.24
CA SER A 1004 -16.14 -6.24 25.28
C SER A 1004 -16.91 -6.25 23.95
N ASN A 1005 -16.55 -5.38 23.01
CA ASN A 1005 -17.08 -5.41 21.64
C ASN A 1005 -16.38 -6.46 20.77
N TYR A 1006 -15.15 -6.84 21.12
CA TYR A 1006 -14.45 -7.96 20.49
C TYR A 1006 -14.93 -9.29 21.09
N ASP A 1007 -14.82 -9.43 22.41
CA ASP A 1007 -15.23 -10.61 23.16
C ASP A 1007 -15.81 -10.20 24.53
N VAL A 1008 -17.10 -10.46 24.72
CA VAL A 1008 -17.82 -10.16 25.96
C VAL A 1008 -17.26 -10.90 27.18
N GLN A 1009 -16.53 -12.01 26.97
CA GLN A 1009 -15.91 -12.78 28.03
C GLN A 1009 -14.48 -12.32 28.36
N PHE A 1010 -13.89 -11.43 27.55
CA PHE A 1010 -12.49 -10.99 27.72
C PHE A 1010 -12.20 -10.52 29.16
N SER A 1011 -13.07 -9.68 29.73
CA SER A 1011 -12.85 -9.15 31.08
C SER A 1011 -12.89 -10.24 32.17
N SER A 1012 -13.56 -11.38 31.93
CA SER A 1012 -13.51 -12.51 32.86
C SER A 1012 -12.28 -13.42 32.65
N ILE A 1013 -11.74 -13.47 31.43
CA ILE A 1013 -10.63 -14.34 31.03
C ILE A 1013 -9.27 -13.70 31.35
N ALA A 1014 -9.12 -12.41 31.05
CA ALA A 1014 -7.90 -11.64 31.27
C ALA A 1014 -7.74 -11.25 32.75
N LYS A 1015 -6.51 -11.40 33.25
CA LYS A 1015 -6.09 -11.15 34.63
C LYS A 1015 -5.03 -10.04 34.67
N GLU A 1016 -4.85 -9.49 35.86
CA GLU A 1016 -3.77 -8.55 36.15
C GLU A 1016 -2.41 -9.19 35.86
N GLY A 1017 -1.53 -8.46 35.15
CA GLY A 1017 -0.18 -8.92 34.79
C GLY A 1017 -0.09 -9.74 33.51
N ASP A 1018 -1.21 -10.06 32.85
CA ASP A 1018 -1.19 -10.77 31.57
C ASP A 1018 -0.59 -9.92 30.44
N ILE A 1019 -0.03 -10.59 29.44
CA ILE A 1019 0.43 -9.97 28.19
C ILE A 1019 -0.64 -10.22 27.14
N LEU A 1020 -1.25 -9.12 26.67
CA LEU A 1020 -2.26 -9.19 25.61
C LEU A 1020 -1.56 -9.36 24.27
N VAL A 1021 -1.83 -10.46 23.57
CA VAL A 1021 -1.27 -10.73 22.24
C VAL A 1021 -2.38 -10.73 21.19
N THR A 1022 -2.23 -9.97 20.11
CA THR A 1022 -3.28 -9.79 19.09
C THR A 1022 -2.74 -9.93 17.66
N GLY A 1023 -3.63 -9.97 16.67
CA GLY A 1023 -3.28 -10.06 15.25
C GLY A 1023 -2.61 -8.79 14.70
N PHE A 1024 -2.73 -8.56 13.39
CA PHE A 1024 -2.19 -7.40 12.70
C PHE A 1024 -3.12 -6.18 12.76
N ASN A 1025 -2.56 -4.98 12.67
CA ASN A 1025 -3.26 -3.70 12.65
C ASN A 1025 -4.18 -3.47 13.88
N PHE A 1026 -3.69 -3.80 15.07
CA PHE A 1026 -4.41 -3.62 16.34
C PHE A 1026 -4.56 -2.15 16.70
N GLY A 1027 -5.76 -1.76 17.15
CA GLY A 1027 -6.08 -0.37 17.50
C GLY A 1027 -6.29 0.54 16.29
N CYS A 1028 -6.62 0.00 15.12
CA CYS A 1028 -6.96 0.80 13.96
C CYS A 1028 -8.28 1.60 14.17
N GLY A 1029 -8.54 2.58 13.31
CA GLY A 1029 -9.78 3.36 13.35
C GLY A 1029 -9.69 4.63 14.21
N SER A 1030 -10.70 4.85 15.06
CA SER A 1030 -10.93 6.13 15.76
C SER A 1030 -9.82 6.48 16.75
N SER A 1031 -9.53 7.77 16.94
CA SER A 1031 -8.42 8.28 17.75
C SER A 1031 -8.62 8.22 19.27
N ARG A 1032 -9.44 7.30 19.77
CA ARG A 1032 -9.87 7.25 21.18
C ARG A 1032 -8.71 6.88 22.09
N GLU A 1033 -8.35 7.80 22.98
CA GLU A 1033 -7.31 7.58 23.99
C GLU A 1033 -7.78 6.52 25.02
N GLN A 1034 -9.10 6.39 25.22
CA GLN A 1034 -9.71 5.44 26.14
C GLN A 1034 -9.41 3.97 25.79
N ALA A 1035 -9.10 3.67 24.53
CA ALA A 1035 -8.70 2.32 24.14
C ALA A 1035 -7.41 1.88 24.86
N ALA A 1036 -6.42 2.77 25.00
CA ALA A 1036 -5.19 2.48 25.72
C ALA A 1036 -5.43 2.45 27.25
N THR A 1037 -6.18 3.42 27.79
CA THR A 1037 -6.43 3.48 29.23
C THR A 1037 -7.35 2.37 29.73
N ALA A 1038 -8.24 1.81 28.91
CA ALA A 1038 -9.05 0.64 29.29
C ALA A 1038 -8.20 -0.63 29.45
N ILE A 1039 -7.17 -0.81 28.61
CA ILE A 1039 -6.20 -1.91 28.74
C ILE A 1039 -5.38 -1.73 30.03
N LEU A 1040 -4.92 -0.50 30.31
CA LEU A 1040 -4.22 -0.17 31.55
C LEU A 1040 -5.11 -0.35 32.79
N ALA A 1041 -6.39 0.03 32.72
CA ALA A 1041 -7.35 -0.19 33.80
C ALA A 1041 -7.57 -1.68 34.07
N LYS A 1042 -7.43 -2.54 33.04
CA LYS A 1042 -7.40 -4.00 33.17
C LYS A 1042 -6.08 -4.54 33.74
N LYS A 1043 -5.12 -3.66 34.02
CA LYS A 1043 -3.79 -3.95 34.56
C LYS A 1043 -2.97 -4.90 33.69
N ILE A 1044 -3.10 -4.74 32.38
CA ILE A 1044 -2.29 -5.41 31.36
C ILE A 1044 -1.06 -4.52 31.10
N PRO A 1045 0.15 -4.94 31.48
CA PRO A 1045 1.35 -4.10 31.37
C PRO A 1045 1.90 -3.98 29.94
N LEU A 1046 1.61 -4.94 29.06
CA LEU A 1046 2.20 -5.03 27.72
C LEU A 1046 1.21 -5.60 26.70
N VAL A 1047 1.13 -4.94 25.55
CA VAL A 1047 0.42 -5.45 24.36
C VAL A 1047 1.45 -5.85 23.30
N VAL A 1048 1.29 -7.04 22.72
CA VAL A 1048 2.11 -7.52 21.60
C VAL A 1048 1.19 -7.76 20.40
N SER A 1049 1.57 -7.24 19.23
CA SER A 1049 0.73 -7.34 18.03
C SER A 1049 1.59 -7.62 16.80
N GLY A 1050 0.99 -8.08 15.71
CA GLY A 1050 1.67 -8.16 14.42
C GLY A 1050 2.00 -6.77 13.87
N SER A 1051 1.13 -5.78 14.13
CA SER A 1051 1.35 -4.36 13.85
C SER A 1051 0.29 -3.50 14.54
N PHE A 1052 0.61 -2.25 14.86
CA PHE A 1052 -0.36 -1.32 15.47
C PHE A 1052 -0.89 -0.27 14.48
N GLY A 1053 -2.13 0.17 14.71
CA GLY A 1053 -2.60 1.42 14.14
C GLY A 1053 -1.83 2.61 14.74
N ASN A 1054 -1.29 3.51 13.91
CA ASN A 1054 -0.39 4.57 14.38
C ASN A 1054 -0.99 5.45 15.49
N ILE A 1055 -2.28 5.80 15.37
CA ILE A 1055 -2.95 6.63 16.39
C ILE A 1055 -3.04 5.89 17.73
N PHE A 1056 -3.34 4.58 17.71
CA PHE A 1056 -3.35 3.77 18.92
C PHE A 1056 -1.95 3.62 19.52
N SER A 1057 -0.92 3.41 18.70
CA SER A 1057 0.47 3.36 19.17
C SER A 1057 0.87 4.66 19.88
N ARG A 1058 0.50 5.81 19.30
CA ARG A 1058 0.72 7.13 19.91
C ARG A 1058 -0.05 7.32 21.21
N ASN A 1059 -1.34 6.93 21.23
CA ASN A 1059 -2.16 6.95 22.45
C ASN A 1059 -1.60 6.02 23.53
N SER A 1060 -1.00 4.89 23.14
CA SER A 1060 -0.40 3.94 24.07
C SER A 1060 0.78 4.58 24.81
N ILE A 1061 1.74 5.16 24.09
CA ILE A 1061 2.86 5.88 24.69
C ILE A 1061 2.38 7.07 25.53
N ASN A 1062 1.43 7.87 25.02
CA ASN A 1062 0.88 9.02 25.75
C ASN A 1062 0.26 8.64 27.09
N ASN A 1063 -0.24 7.41 27.24
CA ASN A 1063 -0.85 6.89 28.46
C ASN A 1063 0.05 5.90 29.23
N ALA A 1064 1.29 5.69 28.80
CA ALA A 1064 2.22 4.71 29.36
C ALA A 1064 1.82 3.22 29.19
N LEU A 1065 1.00 2.91 28.18
CA LEU A 1065 0.80 1.53 27.73
C LEU A 1065 1.95 1.12 26.79
N MET A 1066 2.67 0.06 27.16
CA MET A 1066 3.76 -0.47 26.36
C MET A 1066 3.23 -1.39 25.25
N GLY A 1067 3.79 -1.23 24.05
CA GLY A 1067 3.46 -2.04 22.86
C GLY A 1067 4.72 -2.60 22.21
N LEU A 1068 4.66 -3.84 21.70
CA LEU A 1068 5.71 -4.45 20.89
C LEU A 1068 5.13 -5.09 19.62
N GLU A 1069 5.78 -4.83 18.48
CA GLU A 1069 5.43 -5.50 17.22
C GLU A 1069 6.27 -6.76 17.05
N VAL A 1070 5.62 -7.93 17.05
CA VAL A 1070 6.29 -9.24 16.97
C VAL A 1070 5.50 -10.17 16.04
N PRO A 1071 5.53 -9.96 14.70
CA PRO A 1071 4.83 -10.80 13.72
C PRO A 1071 5.13 -12.30 13.88
N ARG A 1072 6.39 -12.63 14.20
CA ARG A 1072 6.84 -14.02 14.41
C ARG A 1072 6.07 -14.72 15.53
N LEU A 1073 5.78 -14.03 16.63
CA LEU A 1073 5.02 -14.59 17.75
C LEU A 1073 3.58 -14.87 17.34
N ILE A 1074 2.96 -13.96 16.58
CA ILE A 1074 1.57 -14.10 16.13
C ILE A 1074 1.42 -15.34 15.24
N ASN A 1075 2.32 -15.48 14.26
CA ASN A 1075 2.32 -16.65 13.38
C ASN A 1075 2.53 -17.94 14.17
N ARG A 1076 3.45 -17.95 15.14
CA ARG A 1076 3.72 -19.11 16.01
C ARG A 1076 2.52 -19.49 16.90
N LEU A 1077 1.79 -18.51 17.44
CA LEU A 1077 0.57 -18.74 18.23
C LEU A 1077 -0.56 -19.31 17.36
N ARG A 1078 -0.75 -18.77 16.16
CA ARG A 1078 -1.73 -19.27 15.18
C ARG A 1078 -1.45 -20.72 14.79
N GLU A 1079 -0.20 -21.05 14.54
CA GLU A 1079 0.22 -22.43 14.25
C GLU A 1079 -0.11 -23.37 15.42
N SER A 1080 0.28 -23.00 16.65
CA SER A 1080 0.12 -23.84 17.84
C SER A 1080 -1.34 -24.04 18.29
N PHE A 1081 -2.22 -23.08 17.98
CA PHE A 1081 -3.62 -23.10 18.45
C PHE A 1081 -4.65 -23.30 17.33
N SER A 1082 -4.24 -23.84 16.18
CA SER A 1082 -5.03 -24.07 14.97
C SER A 1082 -6.09 -25.20 15.01
N GLY A 1083 -6.52 -25.67 16.19
CA GLY A 1083 -7.40 -26.84 16.40
C GLY A 1083 -8.89 -26.70 15.96
N GLU A 1084 -9.64 -27.82 15.99
CA GLU A 1084 -11.01 -28.02 15.43
C GLU A 1084 -12.07 -26.94 15.82
N GLU A 1085 -13.07 -26.74 14.94
CA GLU A 1085 -14.09 -25.67 15.02
C GLU A 1085 -14.90 -25.60 16.33
N SER A 1086 -14.92 -26.65 17.15
CA SER A 1086 -15.64 -26.69 18.43
C SER A 1086 -14.93 -26.02 19.61
N ASP A 1087 -13.67 -25.57 19.45
CA ASP A 1087 -12.82 -25.01 20.52
C ASP A 1087 -12.35 -23.55 20.26
N LYS A 1088 -13.04 -22.84 19.35
CA LYS A 1088 -12.70 -21.46 18.95
C LYS A 1088 -13.22 -20.43 19.96
N SER A 1089 -12.49 -20.25 21.06
CA SER A 1089 -12.66 -19.06 21.92
C SER A 1089 -12.02 -17.83 21.26
N LEU A 1090 -12.72 -16.67 21.28
CA LEU A 1090 -12.20 -15.40 20.73
C LEU A 1090 -11.00 -14.89 21.55
N THR A 1091 -11.06 -15.06 22.86
CA THR A 1091 -9.94 -14.82 23.80
C THR A 1091 -9.47 -16.15 24.37
N ARG A 1092 -8.15 -16.38 24.38
CA ARG A 1092 -7.55 -17.63 24.87
C ARG A 1092 -6.41 -17.35 25.85
N ARG A 1093 -6.46 -18.01 27.03
CA ARG A 1093 -5.27 -18.18 27.86
C ARG A 1093 -4.44 -19.32 27.30
N THR A 1094 -3.20 -19.04 26.93
CA THR A 1094 -2.37 -20.00 26.17
C THR A 1094 -1.55 -20.91 27.08
N GLY A 1095 -1.38 -20.56 28.36
CA GLY A 1095 -0.39 -21.16 29.25
C GLY A 1095 1.06 -20.82 28.87
N TRP A 1096 1.29 -20.05 27.81
CA TRP A 1096 2.61 -19.58 27.40
C TRP A 1096 2.96 -18.32 28.16
N THR A 1097 4.25 -18.11 28.43
CA THR A 1097 4.72 -16.87 29.04
C THR A 1097 5.64 -16.12 28.09
N LEU A 1098 5.56 -14.80 28.14
CA LEU A 1098 6.49 -13.90 27.46
C LEU A 1098 7.21 -13.07 28.51
N THR A 1099 8.52 -12.95 28.36
CA THR A 1099 9.37 -12.06 29.13
C THR A 1099 10.08 -11.12 28.16
N TRP A 1100 9.85 -9.82 28.29
CA TRP A 1100 10.61 -8.80 27.59
C TRP A 1100 11.76 -8.31 28.47
N ASP A 1101 12.99 -8.53 28.01
CA ASP A 1101 14.22 -7.99 28.59
C ASP A 1101 14.55 -6.67 27.88
N VAL A 1102 14.24 -5.56 28.55
CA VAL A 1102 14.33 -4.21 27.96
C VAL A 1102 15.79 -3.83 27.72
N ARG A 1103 16.68 -4.18 28.66
CA ARG A 1103 18.11 -3.86 28.59
C ARG A 1103 18.81 -4.52 27.40
N ARG A 1104 18.31 -5.68 26.96
CA ARG A 1104 18.81 -6.40 25.79
C ARG A 1104 17.95 -6.21 24.54
N SER A 1105 16.88 -5.42 24.65
CA SER A 1105 15.86 -5.24 23.60
C SER A 1105 15.41 -6.56 22.98
N ARG A 1106 15.15 -7.56 23.84
CA ARG A 1106 14.90 -8.94 23.44
C ARG A 1106 13.72 -9.54 24.19
N ILE A 1107 12.84 -10.23 23.48
CA ILE A 1107 11.82 -11.04 24.11
C ILE A 1107 12.28 -12.49 24.23
N GLU A 1108 11.72 -13.17 25.22
CA GLU A 1108 11.87 -14.58 25.50
C GLU A 1108 10.48 -15.18 25.68
N VAL A 1109 10.17 -16.22 24.93
CA VAL A 1109 8.85 -16.88 24.93
C VAL A 1109 9.04 -18.32 25.38
N GLN A 1110 8.24 -18.73 26.36
CA GLN A 1110 8.18 -20.09 26.90
C GLN A 1110 6.83 -20.70 26.55
N GLU A 1111 6.85 -21.76 25.75
CA GLU A 1111 5.63 -22.40 25.23
C GLU A 1111 5.06 -23.43 26.23
N GLY A 1112 4.23 -22.99 27.18
CA GLY A 1112 3.72 -23.86 28.25
C GLY A 1112 4.80 -24.32 29.24
N GLU A 1113 4.43 -25.11 30.25
CA GLU A 1113 5.35 -25.52 31.33
C GLU A 1113 6.54 -26.37 30.85
N ASN A 1114 6.37 -27.13 29.76
CA ASN A 1114 7.38 -28.08 29.26
C ASN A 1114 7.74 -27.91 27.77
N GLY A 1115 7.23 -26.87 27.09
CA GLY A 1115 7.51 -26.66 25.67
C GLY A 1115 8.80 -25.88 25.40
N PRO A 1116 9.12 -25.66 24.11
CA PRO A 1116 10.35 -25.01 23.71
C PRO A 1116 10.39 -23.55 24.16
N LYS A 1117 11.61 -23.09 24.43
CA LYS A 1117 11.92 -21.71 24.81
C LYS A 1117 12.71 -21.05 23.70
N TRP A 1118 12.31 -19.87 23.26
CA TRP A 1118 13.01 -19.14 22.20
C TRP A 1118 13.03 -17.64 22.43
N THR A 1119 13.94 -16.97 21.74
CA THR A 1119 14.13 -15.52 21.83
C THR A 1119 13.95 -14.84 20.48
N HIS A 1120 13.64 -13.55 20.54
CA HIS A 1120 13.56 -12.69 19.36
C HIS A 1120 13.96 -11.27 19.71
N GLN A 1121 14.81 -10.67 18.88
CA GLN A 1121 15.19 -9.28 19.03
C GLN A 1121 14.00 -8.39 18.67
N VAL A 1122 13.74 -7.37 19.48
CA VAL A 1122 12.70 -6.38 19.25
C VAL A 1122 13.34 -4.98 19.17
N GLY A 1123 12.56 -4.00 18.71
CA GLY A 1123 13.02 -2.60 18.66
C GLY A 1123 13.34 -2.06 20.05
N GLU A 1124 14.33 -1.17 20.14
CA GLU A 1124 14.65 -0.46 21.37
C GLU A 1124 13.63 0.65 21.63
N LEU A 1125 13.22 0.84 22.89
CA LEU A 1125 12.56 2.07 23.28
C LEU A 1125 13.65 3.10 23.63
N PRO A 1126 13.70 4.26 22.96
CA PRO A 1126 14.72 5.24 23.27
C PRO A 1126 14.45 5.96 24.61
N PRO A 1127 15.50 6.53 25.24
CA PRO A 1127 15.39 7.12 26.58
C PRO A 1127 14.28 8.17 26.76
N ASN A 1128 13.99 8.96 25.74
CA ASN A 1128 12.90 9.96 25.79
C ASN A 1128 11.51 9.32 25.90
N VAL A 1129 11.27 8.21 25.20
CA VAL A 1129 10.01 7.45 25.31
C VAL A 1129 9.96 6.69 26.63
N GLN A 1130 11.08 6.10 27.05
CA GLN A 1130 11.18 5.46 28.36
C GLN A 1130 10.89 6.46 29.49
N GLU A 1131 11.40 7.69 29.42
CA GLU A 1131 11.11 8.74 30.40
C GLU A 1131 9.62 9.08 30.47
N ILE A 1132 8.96 9.25 29.32
CA ILE A 1132 7.52 9.53 29.25
C ILE A 1132 6.73 8.42 29.93
N ILE A 1133 7.04 7.16 29.60
CA ILE A 1133 6.35 5.99 30.18
C ILE A 1133 6.67 5.85 31.67
N ALA A 1134 7.92 6.06 32.09
CA ALA A 1134 8.37 5.96 33.50
C ALA A 1134 7.70 7.04 34.38
N LYS A 1135 7.46 8.24 33.84
CA LYS A 1135 6.69 9.29 34.52
C LYS A 1135 5.18 9.00 34.51
N GLY A 1136 4.72 7.94 33.84
CA GLY A 1136 3.34 7.48 33.81
C GLY A 1136 2.48 8.14 32.72
N GLY A 1137 3.12 8.51 31.61
CA GLY A 1137 2.48 9.04 30.40
C GLY A 1137 2.88 10.49 30.11
N LEU A 1138 2.48 10.98 28.94
CA LEU A 1138 2.86 12.31 28.45
C LEU A 1138 2.32 13.42 29.36
N GLU A 1139 1.11 13.27 29.91
CA GLU A 1139 0.55 14.27 30.82
C GLU A 1139 1.39 14.45 32.09
N LYS A 1140 1.73 13.35 32.77
CA LYS A 1140 2.57 13.38 33.97
C LYS A 1140 4.00 13.81 33.66
N TRP A 1141 4.51 13.45 32.48
CA TRP A 1141 5.78 13.98 32.00
C TRP A 1141 5.73 15.52 31.90
N VAL A 1142 4.68 16.07 31.29
CA VAL A 1142 4.51 17.54 31.18
C VAL A 1142 4.34 18.19 32.55
N MET A 1143 3.53 17.62 33.45
CA MET A 1143 3.38 18.14 34.83
C MET A 1143 4.75 18.29 35.49
N ASN A 1144 5.60 17.27 35.39
CA ASN A 1144 6.95 17.31 35.92
C ASN A 1144 7.84 18.37 35.23
N GLU A 1145 7.75 18.54 33.91
CA GLU A 1145 8.53 19.55 33.17
C GLU A 1145 8.15 20.99 33.54
N ILE A 1146 6.88 21.24 33.84
CA ILE A 1146 6.40 22.58 34.21
C ILE A 1146 6.38 22.81 35.74
N GLY A 1147 6.71 21.79 36.53
CA GLY A 1147 6.71 21.85 38.00
C GLY A 1147 5.32 21.92 38.64
N ALA A 1148 4.33 21.27 38.03
CA ALA A 1148 2.92 21.25 38.47
C ALA A 1148 2.57 20.07 39.38
#